data_AF-A0AA40EI46-F1
#
_entry.id   AF-A0AA40EI46-F1
#
_cell.length_a   1.000
_cell.length_b   1.000
_cell.length_c   1.000
_cell.angle_alpha   90.00
_cell.angle_beta   90.00
_cell.angle_gamma   90.00
#
_symmetry.space_group_name_H-M   'P 1'
#
loop_
_entity.id
_entity.type
_entity.pdbx_description
1 polymer ?
#
loop_
_entity_poly.entity_id
_entity_poly.type
_entity_poly.pdbx_seq_one_letter_code
_entity_poly.pdbx_strand_id
1 'polypeptide(L)'
;MSAKTPDPIHTGTGYIADEFDARDLEYKYSGSKTAEQLTFADIRSQYPKWPVLDQGRTSTCVANATASVLHFLVYTGRVTHNEGAPGEFSRLFIYYNARAIAYMQWAKKKEWPETVEDTGSHIRNAFKTIGQLGASSEDACPWRVENGVTLGLNERPKDEAYAEAEKVHAIEYYRLDPDHTPEAEKNFTTEQKDGVGELTLLRVKQCLDEGFPVIFGFNYYWKTFTTNSTGPDSSGFYTLATLKGVHEAPPKNAKGFPVHGAHAVIAVAFDDSKKCILCKNSWGPDKSKYPWFWMPYAWVLDFEATDDFWTIRGLSSGPSPTRLSVPKPNTVNLKDPSYKLTTLPWTMTTTTSPNATIGAVCPSSDTAVVWITTPTGELQSAVYTSNGGWSQGGGVTDQHASTGPISMLSHGPGQKRLFFISADRAVQTMVDWPPENLAHAEGASVSGGLASVSRFLGHEEVFWVAPNGSIQAKYRYADQGQNWKPFEFAPEGSAHPDSSLAAVASANGKEMFVWWTTPDGYLTGMRWVDDGTNLWWRRLTGNFETKSAVKNGRIATVVQGITCSVYWFGTNGEVFQAVCRGGTMTDGDVAGPRWARVDSGLVAVERGGETDVVWVGPDNSLCLVRGQGNPTALTGSGEVKAGSPLGAFTRMKGQYSVLFGDWEGRVRLVDCLN
;
A
#
# COMPACT_ATOMS: atom_id res chain seq x y z
N MET A 1 -12.96 -0.93 38.20
CA MET A 1 -13.18 0.12 37.19
C MET A 1 -12.97 -0.52 35.84
N SER A 2 -14.06 -0.81 35.12
CA SER A 2 -14.03 -1.58 33.88
C SER A 2 -13.42 -0.75 32.75
N ALA A 3 -12.43 -1.32 32.07
CA ALA A 3 -11.92 -0.82 30.81
C ALA A 3 -13.07 -0.70 29.80
N LYS A 4 -13.32 0.51 29.29
CA LYS A 4 -14.23 0.71 28.17
C LYS A 4 -13.61 0.07 26.93
N THR A 5 -14.22 -0.99 26.42
CA THR A 5 -14.03 -1.49 25.06
C THR A 5 -14.46 -0.43 24.04
N PRO A 6 -13.79 -0.27 22.89
CA PRO A 6 -14.26 0.60 21.81
C PRO A 6 -15.59 0.06 21.24
N ASP A 7 -16.51 0.97 20.94
CA ASP A 7 -17.86 0.69 20.41
C ASP A 7 -17.79 0.04 19.00
N PRO A 8 -18.53 -1.07 18.72
CA PRO A 8 -18.31 -1.90 17.52
C PRO A 8 -19.04 -1.46 16.23
N ILE A 9 -19.50 -0.20 16.10
CA ILE A 9 -20.34 0.23 14.95
C ILE A 9 -19.56 1.05 13.89
N HIS A 10 -18.31 1.44 14.15
CA HIS A 10 -17.54 2.31 13.24
C HIS A 10 -16.83 1.61 12.06
N THR A 11 -16.87 0.29 11.95
CA THR A 11 -16.15 -0.42 10.88
C THR A 11 -17.10 -0.75 9.73
N GLY A 12 -17.03 -0.02 8.61
CA GLY A 12 -17.81 -0.31 7.39
C GLY A 12 -18.84 0.76 6.97
N THR A 13 -18.64 2.03 7.37
CA THR A 13 -19.47 3.19 6.96
C THR A 13 -18.55 4.30 6.47
N GLY A 14 -19.01 5.20 5.59
CA GLY A 14 -18.13 6.19 4.96
C GLY A 14 -18.82 7.15 4.00
N TYR A 15 -20.13 7.34 4.14
CA TYR A 15 -20.85 8.36 3.38
C TYR A 15 -20.63 9.72 4.05
N ILE A 16 -20.35 10.73 3.22
CA ILE A 16 -20.29 12.13 3.63
C ILE A 16 -21.31 12.88 2.78
N ALA A 17 -22.23 13.60 3.43
CA ALA A 17 -23.25 14.40 2.75
C ALA A 17 -22.61 15.43 1.81
N ASP A 18 -23.17 15.55 0.62
CA ASP A 18 -22.76 16.46 -0.44
C ASP A 18 -23.10 17.90 -0.02
N GLU A 19 -22.17 18.84 -0.25
CA GLU A 19 -22.52 20.27 -0.13
C GLU A 19 -23.53 20.66 -1.20
N PHE A 20 -24.43 21.61 -0.93
CA PHE A 20 -25.39 22.08 -1.93
C PHE A 20 -24.67 22.69 -3.16
N ASP A 21 -25.04 22.25 -4.37
CA ASP A 21 -24.55 22.82 -5.64
C ASP A 21 -25.73 23.03 -6.60
N ALA A 22 -26.07 24.29 -6.87
CA ALA A 22 -27.17 24.65 -7.76
C ALA A 22 -27.00 24.22 -9.23
N ARG A 23 -25.83 23.66 -9.58
CA ARG A 23 -25.54 23.11 -10.92
C ARG A 23 -25.82 21.62 -11.03
N ASP A 24 -26.17 20.95 -9.93
CA ASP A 24 -26.59 19.57 -9.93
C ASP A 24 -27.76 19.40 -10.92
N LEU A 25 -27.63 18.44 -11.84
CA LEU A 25 -28.67 18.20 -12.84
C LEU A 25 -29.89 17.57 -12.17
N GLU A 26 -31.05 18.22 -12.26
CA GLU A 26 -32.29 17.66 -11.73
C GLU A 26 -32.78 16.47 -12.57
N TYR A 27 -33.15 15.39 -11.88
CA TYR A 27 -33.82 14.25 -12.47
C TYR A 27 -35.23 14.62 -12.96
N LYS A 28 -35.55 14.23 -14.20
CA LYS A 28 -36.88 14.40 -14.79
C LYS A 28 -37.40 13.06 -15.30
N TYR A 29 -38.61 12.72 -14.87
CA TYR A 29 -39.28 11.51 -15.31
C TYR A 29 -39.64 11.58 -16.80
N SER A 30 -39.29 10.53 -17.52
CA SER A 30 -39.52 10.34 -18.95
C SER A 30 -40.58 9.29 -19.26
N GLY A 31 -41.04 8.55 -18.25
CA GLY A 31 -42.12 7.58 -18.39
C GLY A 31 -43.51 8.21 -18.48
N SER A 32 -44.53 7.35 -18.56
CA SER A 32 -45.93 7.76 -18.79
C SER A 32 -46.87 7.53 -17.61
N LYS A 33 -46.39 6.92 -16.51
CA LYS A 33 -47.24 6.58 -15.35
C LYS A 33 -47.49 7.80 -14.47
N THR A 34 -48.70 7.90 -13.92
CA THR A 34 -49.01 8.86 -12.85
C THR A 34 -48.46 8.35 -11.49
N ALA A 35 -48.44 9.23 -10.49
CA ALA A 35 -47.98 8.86 -9.13
C ALA A 35 -48.79 7.70 -8.54
N GLU A 36 -50.10 7.65 -8.80
CA GLU A 36 -51.01 6.59 -8.32
C GLU A 36 -50.80 5.26 -9.04
N GLN A 37 -50.27 5.29 -10.25
CA GLN A 37 -49.97 4.09 -11.05
C GLN A 37 -48.61 3.47 -10.67
N LEU A 38 -47.74 4.21 -9.99
CA LEU A 38 -46.45 3.74 -9.49
C LEU A 38 -46.64 2.98 -8.17
N THR A 39 -47.13 1.74 -8.26
CA THR A 39 -47.41 0.89 -7.08
C THR A 39 -46.34 -0.17 -6.80
N PHE A 40 -45.58 -0.57 -7.83
CA PHE A 40 -44.50 -1.55 -7.69
C PHE A 40 -43.49 -1.47 -8.85
N ALA A 41 -42.20 -1.62 -8.54
CA ALA A 41 -41.15 -1.91 -9.51
C ALA A 41 -40.02 -2.70 -8.84
N ASP A 42 -39.42 -3.67 -9.54
CA ASP A 42 -38.24 -4.42 -9.09
C ASP A 42 -37.26 -4.65 -10.25
N ILE A 43 -36.16 -3.89 -10.25
CA ILE A 43 -35.19 -3.90 -11.35
C ILE A 43 -34.22 -5.09 -11.26
N ARG A 44 -34.22 -5.87 -10.17
CA ARG A 44 -33.29 -7.00 -10.00
C ARG A 44 -33.53 -8.11 -11.01
N SER A 45 -34.74 -8.22 -11.53
CA SER A 45 -35.08 -9.13 -12.63
C SER A 45 -34.23 -8.88 -13.89
N GLN A 46 -33.71 -7.65 -14.07
CA GLN A 46 -32.82 -7.28 -15.18
C GLN A 46 -31.38 -7.81 -14.98
N TYR A 47 -30.96 -8.03 -13.74
CA TYR A 47 -29.67 -8.64 -13.40
C TYR A 47 -29.80 -9.61 -12.21
N PRO A 48 -30.31 -10.84 -12.42
CA PRO A 48 -30.58 -11.79 -11.34
C PRO A 48 -29.35 -12.24 -10.54
N LYS A 49 -28.15 -12.10 -11.11
CA LYS A 49 -26.87 -12.48 -10.50
C LYS A 49 -26.05 -11.26 -10.03
N TRP A 50 -26.69 -10.10 -9.84
CA TRP A 50 -25.99 -8.87 -9.46
C TRP A 50 -25.20 -9.04 -8.15
N PRO A 51 -23.86 -9.05 -8.18
CA PRO A 51 -23.05 -9.39 -7.01
C PRO A 51 -23.19 -8.35 -5.89
N VAL A 52 -23.16 -8.83 -4.64
CA VAL A 52 -23.08 -7.99 -3.44
C VAL A 52 -21.62 -7.87 -3.03
N LEU A 53 -21.05 -6.68 -3.22
CA LEU A 53 -19.66 -6.39 -2.88
C LEU A 53 -19.45 -6.41 -1.35
N ASP A 54 -18.23 -6.67 -0.90
CA ASP A 54 -17.83 -6.58 0.51
C ASP A 54 -16.78 -5.48 0.66
N GLN A 55 -17.14 -4.42 1.36
CA GLN A 55 -16.26 -3.30 1.67
C GLN A 55 -15.33 -3.54 2.87
N GLY A 56 -15.52 -4.65 3.60
CA GLY A 56 -14.80 -4.96 4.81
C GLY A 56 -14.95 -3.87 5.88
N ARG A 57 -13.84 -3.48 6.50
CA ARG A 57 -13.80 -2.47 7.58
C ARG A 57 -13.49 -1.04 7.10
N THR A 58 -13.54 -0.81 5.80
CA THR A 58 -13.16 0.48 5.18
C THR A 58 -14.35 1.43 5.07
N SER A 59 -14.05 2.71 4.84
CA SER A 59 -15.06 3.76 4.66
C SER A 59 -15.53 3.91 3.19
N THR A 60 -15.59 2.81 2.44
CA THR A 60 -15.75 2.82 0.96
C THR A 60 -17.19 2.62 0.45
N CYS A 61 -18.22 2.79 1.29
CA CYS A 61 -19.61 2.44 0.93
C CYS A 61 -20.10 3.14 -0.35
N VAL A 62 -19.79 4.43 -0.51
CA VAL A 62 -20.14 5.19 -1.72
C VAL A 62 -19.48 4.60 -2.96
N ALA A 63 -18.18 4.31 -2.92
CA ALA A 63 -17.47 3.70 -4.04
C ALA A 63 -17.99 2.29 -4.39
N ASN A 64 -18.38 1.50 -3.38
CA ASN A 64 -19.02 0.19 -3.61
C ASN A 64 -20.39 0.35 -4.29
N ALA A 65 -21.21 1.31 -3.83
CA ALA A 65 -22.50 1.59 -4.45
C ALA A 65 -22.31 2.05 -5.91
N THR A 66 -21.39 2.97 -6.16
CA THR A 66 -21.07 3.48 -7.50
C THR A 66 -20.57 2.39 -8.44
N ALA A 67 -19.58 1.60 -8.03
CA ALA A 67 -19.05 0.48 -8.83
C ALA A 67 -20.14 -0.54 -9.16
N SER A 68 -20.99 -0.87 -8.18
CA SER A 68 -22.10 -1.80 -8.34
C SER A 68 -23.15 -1.29 -9.33
N VAL A 69 -23.48 0.01 -9.32
CA VAL A 69 -24.41 0.61 -10.28
C VAL A 69 -23.81 0.65 -11.68
N LEU A 70 -22.54 1.03 -11.84
CA LEU A 70 -21.90 0.99 -13.15
C LEU A 70 -21.91 -0.42 -13.75
N HIS A 71 -21.63 -1.43 -12.94
CA HIS A 71 -21.70 -2.82 -13.37
C HIS A 71 -23.12 -3.20 -13.82
N PHE A 72 -24.16 -2.80 -13.09
CA PHE A 72 -25.55 -3.02 -13.49
C PHE A 72 -25.88 -2.34 -14.83
N LEU A 73 -25.47 -1.09 -15.01
CA LEU A 73 -25.77 -0.33 -16.23
C LEU A 73 -25.07 -0.91 -17.46
N VAL A 74 -23.84 -1.39 -17.31
CA VAL A 74 -23.13 -2.10 -18.39
C VAL A 74 -23.77 -3.46 -18.67
N TYR A 75 -24.04 -4.25 -17.63
CA TYR A 75 -24.65 -5.57 -17.78
C TYR A 75 -26.01 -5.53 -18.48
N THR A 76 -26.83 -4.51 -18.16
CA THR A 76 -28.15 -4.32 -18.75
C THR A 76 -28.14 -3.60 -20.11
N GLY A 77 -26.95 -3.26 -20.63
CA GLY A 77 -26.80 -2.56 -21.91
C GLY A 77 -27.30 -1.11 -21.89
N ARG A 78 -27.50 -0.52 -20.71
CA ARG A 78 -27.95 0.88 -20.52
C ARG A 78 -26.84 1.91 -20.70
N VAL A 79 -25.59 1.48 -20.59
CA VAL A 79 -24.40 2.27 -20.90
C VAL A 79 -23.55 1.48 -21.90
N THR A 80 -23.26 2.07 -23.05
CA THR A 80 -22.34 1.49 -24.04
C THR A 80 -20.91 1.70 -23.58
N HIS A 81 -20.13 0.62 -23.55
CA HIS A 81 -18.68 0.67 -23.38
C HIS A 81 -18.01 0.45 -24.74
N ASN A 82 -16.80 0.98 -24.95
CA ASN A 82 -15.97 0.59 -26.09
C ASN A 82 -15.56 -0.90 -25.96
N GLU A 83 -14.95 -1.54 -26.95
CA GLU A 83 -14.60 -2.97 -26.81
C GLU A 83 -13.72 -3.25 -25.57
N GLY A 84 -14.07 -4.27 -24.76
CA GLY A 84 -13.29 -4.72 -23.59
C GLY A 84 -13.72 -4.15 -22.22
N ALA A 85 -15.02 -4.00 -21.96
CA ALA A 85 -15.52 -3.55 -20.65
C ALA A 85 -14.93 -4.37 -19.48
N PRO A 86 -14.48 -3.70 -18.39
CA PRO A 86 -14.11 -4.38 -17.16
C PRO A 86 -15.21 -5.32 -16.71
N GLY A 87 -14.86 -6.57 -16.37
CA GLY A 87 -15.80 -7.48 -15.70
C GLY A 87 -16.28 -6.91 -14.36
N GLU A 88 -15.45 -6.10 -13.69
CA GLU A 88 -15.75 -5.42 -12.43
C GLU A 88 -15.07 -4.04 -12.38
N PHE A 89 -15.78 -3.02 -11.89
CA PHE A 89 -15.26 -1.64 -11.75
C PHE A 89 -14.51 -1.45 -10.43
N SER A 90 -13.33 -0.83 -10.47
CA SER A 90 -12.48 -0.64 -9.30
C SER A 90 -13.09 0.30 -8.27
N ARG A 91 -13.37 -0.27 -7.09
CA ARG A 91 -13.77 0.51 -5.91
C ARG A 91 -12.68 1.46 -5.45
N LEU A 92 -11.42 1.03 -5.48
CA LEU A 92 -10.28 1.84 -5.03
C LEU A 92 -10.06 3.05 -5.95
N PHE A 93 -10.18 2.86 -7.26
CA PHE A 93 -10.09 3.96 -8.23
C PHE A 93 -11.16 5.02 -7.95
N ILE A 94 -12.43 4.62 -7.81
CA ILE A 94 -13.52 5.54 -7.52
C ILE A 94 -13.28 6.23 -6.16
N TYR A 95 -12.90 5.46 -5.15
CA TYR A 95 -12.77 5.95 -3.78
C TYR A 95 -11.60 6.92 -3.56
N TYR A 96 -10.41 6.63 -4.11
CA TYR A 96 -9.28 7.55 -4.07
C TYR A 96 -9.62 8.86 -4.76
N ASN A 97 -10.11 8.79 -6.00
CA ASN A 97 -10.33 9.98 -6.81
C ASN A 97 -11.43 10.88 -6.21
N ALA A 98 -12.50 10.29 -5.64
CA ALA A 98 -13.54 11.06 -4.96
C ALA A 98 -12.99 11.88 -3.77
N ARG A 99 -12.08 11.29 -2.99
CA ARG A 99 -11.41 11.98 -1.87
C ARG A 99 -10.35 12.97 -2.33
N ALA A 100 -9.63 12.67 -3.40
CA ALA A 100 -8.67 13.59 -4.00
C ALA A 100 -9.37 14.86 -4.51
N ILE A 101 -10.53 14.72 -5.15
CA ILE A 101 -11.38 15.85 -5.57
C ILE A 101 -11.81 16.69 -4.35
N ALA A 102 -12.30 16.04 -3.29
CA ALA A 102 -12.70 16.72 -2.06
C ALA A 102 -11.52 17.48 -1.42
N TYR A 103 -10.36 16.83 -1.33
CA TYR A 103 -9.13 17.43 -0.80
C TYR A 103 -8.70 18.66 -1.60
N MET A 104 -8.68 18.56 -2.94
CA MET A 104 -8.31 19.68 -3.81
C MET A 104 -9.25 20.88 -3.64
N GLN A 105 -10.56 20.63 -3.53
CA GLN A 105 -11.57 21.65 -3.27
C GLN A 105 -11.33 22.33 -1.91
N TRP A 106 -11.19 21.54 -0.84
CA TRP A 106 -10.95 22.02 0.50
C TRP A 106 -9.64 22.81 0.62
N ALA A 107 -8.54 22.26 0.10
CA ALA A 107 -7.21 22.87 0.14
C ALA A 107 -7.07 24.04 -0.85
N LYS A 108 -8.07 24.29 -1.71
CA LYS A 108 -8.01 25.24 -2.83
C LYS A 108 -6.78 25.02 -3.72
N LYS A 109 -6.38 23.75 -3.89
CA LYS A 109 -5.25 23.33 -4.71
C LYS A 109 -5.76 22.80 -6.04
N LYS A 110 -4.98 23.02 -7.11
CA LYS A 110 -5.22 22.41 -8.43
C LYS A 110 -4.43 21.11 -8.63
N GLU A 111 -3.49 20.84 -7.74
CA GLU A 111 -2.62 19.67 -7.76
C GLU A 111 -3.27 18.52 -7.01
N TRP A 112 -3.19 17.33 -7.61
CA TRP A 112 -3.72 16.12 -7.01
C TRP A 112 -2.84 15.68 -5.83
N PRO A 113 -3.44 15.28 -4.70
CA PRO A 113 -2.68 14.80 -3.55
C PRO A 113 -2.05 13.43 -3.84
N GLU A 114 -0.82 13.19 -3.41
CA GLU A 114 -0.19 11.86 -3.56
C GLU A 114 -0.91 10.78 -2.77
N THR A 115 -1.36 11.12 -1.56
CA THR A 115 -2.16 10.25 -0.68
C THR A 115 -3.35 11.00 -0.09
N VAL A 116 -4.39 10.25 0.24
CA VAL A 116 -5.61 10.75 0.91
C VAL A 116 -5.93 9.91 2.14
N GLU A 117 -6.55 10.49 3.16
CA GLU A 117 -6.94 9.74 4.36
C GLU A 117 -8.23 8.92 4.12
N ASP A 118 -8.41 7.81 4.86
CA ASP A 118 -9.65 7.02 4.83
C ASP A 118 -10.75 7.72 5.65
N THR A 119 -11.42 8.70 5.05
CA THR A 119 -12.42 9.54 5.72
C THR A 119 -13.85 9.34 5.22
N GLY A 120 -14.06 8.49 4.23
CA GLY A 120 -15.30 8.42 3.46
C GLY A 120 -15.30 9.32 2.25
N SER A 121 -16.40 9.35 1.50
CA SER A 121 -16.53 10.17 0.30
C SER A 121 -17.96 10.65 0.05
N HIS A 122 -18.06 11.76 -0.68
CA HIS A 122 -19.28 12.34 -1.24
C HIS A 122 -19.77 11.53 -2.45
N ILE A 123 -21.09 11.30 -2.58
CA ILE A 123 -21.67 10.61 -3.75
C ILE A 123 -21.40 11.44 -5.01
N ARG A 124 -21.57 12.77 -4.95
CA ARG A 124 -21.25 13.67 -6.06
C ARG A 124 -19.79 13.55 -6.51
N ASN A 125 -18.83 13.41 -5.60
CA ASN A 125 -17.42 13.32 -5.99
C ASN A 125 -17.06 11.95 -6.59
N ALA A 126 -17.72 10.87 -6.15
CA ALA A 126 -17.62 9.58 -6.82
C ALA A 126 -18.17 9.68 -8.26
N PHE A 127 -19.29 10.36 -8.45
CA PHE A 127 -19.91 10.56 -9.77
C PHE A 127 -19.09 11.49 -10.67
N LYS A 128 -18.54 12.55 -10.09
CA LYS A 128 -17.60 13.45 -10.77
C LYS A 128 -16.34 12.72 -11.19
N THR A 129 -15.83 11.79 -10.38
CA THR A 129 -14.70 10.92 -10.77
C THR A 129 -15.03 10.18 -12.06
N ILE A 130 -16.15 9.46 -12.09
CA ILE A 130 -16.49 8.62 -13.24
C ILE A 130 -16.90 9.45 -14.46
N GLY A 131 -17.50 10.63 -14.28
CA GLY A 131 -17.84 11.54 -15.37
C GLY A 131 -16.65 12.32 -15.95
N GLN A 132 -15.58 12.53 -15.17
CA GLN A 132 -14.41 13.32 -15.58
C GLN A 132 -13.22 12.45 -16.00
N LEU A 133 -13.03 11.31 -15.34
CA LEU A 133 -11.87 10.42 -15.50
C LEU A 133 -12.25 9.07 -16.12
N GLY A 134 -13.54 8.74 -16.16
CA GLY A 134 -14.04 7.40 -16.45
C GLY A 134 -13.88 6.44 -15.28
N ALA A 135 -13.96 5.14 -15.56
CA ALA A 135 -13.93 4.09 -14.55
C ALA A 135 -12.95 2.97 -14.94
N SER A 136 -12.01 2.66 -14.05
CA SER A 136 -11.04 1.56 -14.23
C SER A 136 -11.60 0.22 -13.77
N SER A 137 -11.00 -0.88 -14.22
CA SER A 137 -11.29 -2.24 -13.76
C SER A 137 -10.68 -2.57 -12.41
N GLU A 138 -11.29 -3.49 -11.67
CA GLU A 138 -10.65 -4.16 -10.54
C GLU A 138 -9.36 -4.90 -10.96
N ASP A 139 -9.16 -5.26 -12.23
CA ASP A 139 -7.88 -5.85 -12.67
C ASP A 139 -6.74 -4.82 -12.68
N ALA A 140 -7.02 -3.60 -13.17
CA ALA A 140 -6.03 -2.52 -13.23
C ALA A 140 -5.83 -1.79 -11.88
N CYS A 141 -6.85 -1.76 -11.02
CA CYS A 141 -6.77 -1.20 -9.67
C CYS A 141 -7.48 -2.12 -8.66
N PRO A 142 -6.80 -3.21 -8.22
CA PRO A 142 -7.43 -4.31 -7.51
C PRO A 142 -7.71 -4.07 -6.05
N TRP A 143 -8.90 -4.46 -5.63
CA TRP A 143 -9.29 -4.64 -4.24
C TRP A 143 -8.58 -5.84 -3.62
N ARG A 144 -7.50 -5.55 -2.90
CA ARG A 144 -6.70 -6.58 -2.22
C ARG A 144 -6.78 -6.41 -0.72
N VAL A 145 -7.06 -7.51 -0.04
CA VAL A 145 -7.06 -7.59 1.42
C VAL A 145 -5.96 -8.54 1.86
N GLU A 146 -4.99 -8.04 2.60
CA GLU A 146 -3.90 -8.83 3.20
C GLU A 146 -3.92 -8.64 4.71
N ASN A 147 -3.96 -9.74 5.46
CA ASN A 147 -4.02 -9.73 6.94
C ASN A 147 -5.12 -8.82 7.53
N GLY A 148 -6.26 -8.71 6.82
CA GLY A 148 -7.40 -7.88 7.25
C GLY A 148 -7.25 -6.38 6.92
N VAL A 149 -6.22 -5.97 6.18
CA VAL A 149 -5.99 -4.60 5.73
C VAL A 149 -6.25 -4.50 4.23
N THR A 150 -7.01 -3.50 3.79
CA THR A 150 -7.22 -3.22 2.36
C THR A 150 -6.03 -2.39 1.83
N LEU A 151 -5.28 -2.96 0.88
CA LEU A 151 -4.09 -2.33 0.30
C LEU A 151 -4.47 -1.26 -0.72
N GLY A 152 -3.60 -0.24 -0.90
CA GLY A 152 -3.79 0.81 -1.89
C GLY A 152 -5.00 1.74 -1.63
N LEU A 153 -5.64 1.61 -0.46
CA LEU A 153 -6.85 2.37 -0.12
C LEU A 153 -6.62 3.88 -0.23
N ASN A 154 -5.46 4.36 0.20
CA ASN A 154 -5.15 5.79 0.35
C ASN A 154 -4.17 6.30 -0.71
N GLU A 155 -3.79 5.44 -1.66
CA GLU A 155 -2.76 5.69 -2.65
C GLU A 155 -3.38 6.03 -4.00
N ARG A 156 -2.73 6.91 -4.77
CA ARG A 156 -3.15 7.24 -6.14
C ARG A 156 -3.14 5.98 -7.02
N PRO A 157 -4.21 5.69 -7.77
CA PRO A 157 -4.18 4.67 -8.82
C PRO A 157 -3.05 4.91 -9.82
N LYS A 158 -2.58 3.84 -10.45
CA LYS A 158 -1.50 3.94 -11.42
C LYS A 158 -1.97 4.58 -12.72
N ASP A 159 -1.02 5.04 -13.52
CA ASP A 159 -1.31 5.66 -14.81
C ASP A 159 -2.01 4.68 -15.76
N GLU A 160 -1.78 3.38 -15.64
CA GLU A 160 -2.49 2.34 -16.41
C GLU A 160 -3.98 2.29 -16.06
N ALA A 161 -4.33 2.45 -14.77
CA ALA A 161 -5.72 2.49 -14.33
C ALA A 161 -6.43 3.75 -14.86
N TYR A 162 -5.73 4.90 -14.88
CA TYR A 162 -6.25 6.11 -15.52
C TYR A 162 -6.40 5.94 -17.04
N ALA A 163 -5.40 5.38 -17.73
CA ALA A 163 -5.45 5.15 -19.17
C ALA A 163 -6.53 4.14 -19.58
N GLU A 164 -6.85 3.17 -18.73
CA GLU A 164 -7.99 2.29 -18.91
C GLU A 164 -9.32 3.00 -18.63
N ALA A 165 -9.41 3.74 -17.52
CA ALA A 165 -10.59 4.52 -17.16
C ALA A 165 -10.99 5.47 -18.29
N GLU A 166 -10.00 6.06 -18.97
CA GLU A 166 -10.14 6.91 -20.17
C GLU A 166 -10.96 6.31 -21.32
N LYS A 167 -11.22 4.99 -21.31
CA LYS A 167 -12.01 4.29 -22.32
C LYS A 167 -13.51 4.22 -21.97
N VAL A 168 -13.90 4.58 -20.74
CA VAL A 168 -15.26 4.44 -20.18
C VAL A 168 -15.92 5.79 -19.96
N HIS A 169 -16.57 6.38 -20.97
CA HIS A 169 -16.75 7.85 -21.02
C HIS A 169 -18.18 8.36 -21.24
N ALA A 170 -19.20 7.55 -21.01
CA ALA A 170 -20.57 7.89 -21.42
C ALA A 170 -21.58 7.84 -20.26
N ILE A 171 -21.39 8.67 -19.24
CA ILE A 171 -22.34 8.78 -18.13
C ILE A 171 -22.72 10.22 -17.80
N GLU A 172 -24.02 10.41 -17.58
CA GLU A 172 -24.61 11.56 -16.91
C GLU A 172 -25.14 11.12 -15.56
N TYR A 173 -25.32 12.06 -14.65
CA TYR A 173 -25.91 11.76 -13.36
C TYR A 173 -26.85 12.88 -12.94
N TYR A 174 -27.95 12.48 -12.30
CA TYR A 174 -29.04 13.38 -11.93
C TYR A 174 -29.41 13.21 -10.46
N ARG A 175 -29.70 14.34 -9.82
CA ARG A 175 -30.15 14.44 -8.44
C ARG A 175 -31.67 14.30 -8.37
N LEU A 176 -32.15 13.46 -7.46
CA LEU A 176 -33.58 13.15 -7.26
C LEU A 176 -34.19 13.94 -6.09
N ASP A 177 -33.38 14.65 -5.31
CA ASP A 177 -33.78 15.49 -4.19
C ASP A 177 -33.28 16.94 -4.34
N PRO A 178 -33.42 17.59 -5.51
CA PRO A 178 -32.95 18.98 -5.71
C PRO A 178 -33.64 20.00 -4.78
N ASP A 179 -34.78 19.64 -4.21
CA ASP A 179 -35.54 20.47 -3.26
C ASP A 179 -34.99 20.38 -1.82
N HIS A 180 -34.04 19.46 -1.56
CA HIS A 180 -33.29 19.39 -0.31
C HIS A 180 -32.20 20.48 -0.30
N THR A 181 -32.63 21.71 0.00
CA THR A 181 -31.78 22.90 -0.04
C THR A 181 -31.44 23.39 1.37
N PRO A 182 -30.33 24.12 1.56
CA PRO A 182 -30.03 24.78 2.83
C PRO A 182 -31.14 25.73 3.30
N GLU A 183 -31.85 26.36 2.35
CA GLU A 183 -33.01 27.20 2.64
C GLU A 183 -34.19 26.39 3.17
N ALA A 184 -34.45 25.21 2.59
CA ALA A 184 -35.47 24.29 3.08
C ALA A 184 -35.10 23.76 4.47
N GLU A 185 -33.86 23.30 4.66
CA GLU A 185 -33.36 22.80 5.96
C GLU A 185 -33.56 23.82 7.08
N LYS A 186 -33.27 25.10 6.80
CA LYS A 186 -33.30 26.19 7.78
C LYS A 186 -34.69 26.77 8.04
N ASN A 187 -35.54 26.88 7.01
CA ASN A 187 -36.74 27.72 7.08
C ASN A 187 -38.06 26.93 6.98
N PHE A 188 -38.05 25.68 6.52
CA PHE A 188 -39.29 24.91 6.36
C PHE A 188 -39.77 24.35 7.70
N THR A 189 -41.10 24.29 7.87
CA THR A 189 -41.72 23.52 8.96
C THR A 189 -41.52 22.02 8.73
N THR A 190 -41.78 21.21 9.75
CA THR A 190 -41.72 19.75 9.65
C THR A 190 -42.61 19.22 8.52
N GLU A 191 -43.83 19.72 8.38
CA GLU A 191 -44.76 19.28 7.32
C GLU A 191 -44.27 19.66 5.92
N GLN A 192 -43.61 20.81 5.78
CA GLN A 192 -43.01 21.22 4.52
C GLN A 192 -41.79 20.37 4.16
N LYS A 193 -40.98 20.00 5.16
CA LYS A 193 -39.86 19.06 5.03
C LYS A 193 -40.34 17.67 4.62
N ASP A 194 -41.40 17.17 5.25
CA ASP A 194 -42.03 15.90 4.87
C ASP A 194 -42.53 15.93 3.42
N GLY A 195 -43.07 17.08 2.97
CA GLY A 195 -43.46 17.30 1.57
C GLY A 195 -42.28 17.23 0.59
N VAL A 196 -41.08 17.69 0.98
CA VAL A 196 -39.85 17.47 0.18
C VAL A 196 -39.52 15.99 0.11
N GLY A 197 -39.63 15.27 1.22
CA GLY A 197 -39.45 13.82 1.27
C GLY A 197 -40.43 13.05 0.37
N GLU A 198 -41.69 13.50 0.28
CA GLU A 198 -42.69 12.94 -0.65
C GLU A 198 -42.29 13.12 -2.12
N LEU A 199 -41.78 14.30 -2.49
CA LEU A 199 -41.27 14.58 -3.84
C LEU A 199 -40.06 13.69 -4.17
N THR A 200 -39.12 13.56 -3.24
CA THR A 200 -37.96 12.66 -3.37
C THR A 200 -38.40 11.22 -3.56
N LEU A 201 -39.32 10.72 -2.72
CA LEU A 201 -39.85 9.36 -2.83
C LEU A 201 -40.53 9.12 -4.18
N LEU A 202 -41.32 10.09 -4.67
CA LEU A 202 -41.94 9.99 -5.99
C LEU A 202 -40.89 9.86 -7.10
N ARG A 203 -39.84 10.69 -7.08
CA ARG A 203 -38.74 10.63 -8.05
C ARG A 203 -37.97 9.31 -7.96
N VAL A 204 -37.76 8.76 -6.75
CA VAL A 204 -37.16 7.42 -6.55
C VAL A 204 -38.02 6.35 -7.22
N LYS A 205 -39.34 6.34 -7.00
CA LYS A 205 -40.26 5.39 -7.64
C LYS A 205 -40.24 5.51 -9.16
N GLN A 206 -40.28 6.74 -9.68
CA GLN A 206 -40.18 7.04 -11.10
C GLN A 206 -38.87 6.51 -11.72
N CYS A 207 -37.74 6.72 -11.05
CA CYS A 207 -36.44 6.26 -11.53
C CYS A 207 -36.35 4.73 -11.59
N LEU A 208 -36.88 4.05 -10.56
CA LEU A 208 -36.96 2.59 -10.51
C LEU A 208 -37.93 2.02 -11.56
N ASP A 209 -39.03 2.72 -11.86
CA ASP A 209 -39.96 2.37 -12.93
C ASP A 209 -39.32 2.43 -14.32
N GLU A 210 -38.44 3.41 -14.56
CA GLU A 210 -37.60 3.48 -15.76
C GLU A 210 -36.49 2.40 -15.78
N GLY A 211 -36.35 1.66 -14.69
CA GLY A 211 -35.43 0.55 -14.55
C GLY A 211 -34.00 0.96 -14.19
N PHE A 212 -33.80 2.13 -13.59
CA PHE A 212 -32.49 2.61 -13.16
C PHE A 212 -32.35 2.56 -11.62
N PRO A 213 -31.19 2.13 -11.10
CA PRO A 213 -30.93 2.14 -9.66
C PRO A 213 -30.67 3.55 -9.14
N VAL A 214 -30.97 3.79 -7.86
CA VAL A 214 -30.70 5.06 -7.16
C VAL A 214 -29.72 4.83 -6.02
N ILE A 215 -28.65 5.60 -5.94
CA ILE A 215 -27.73 5.63 -4.81
C ILE A 215 -28.15 6.76 -3.87
N PHE A 216 -28.13 6.52 -2.57
CA PHE A 216 -28.41 7.56 -1.58
C PHE A 216 -27.70 7.28 -0.26
N GLY A 217 -27.53 8.32 0.53
CA GLY A 217 -26.97 8.25 1.87
C GLY A 217 -28.05 8.22 2.95
N PHE A 218 -27.76 7.56 4.07
CA PHE A 218 -28.61 7.61 5.26
C PHE A 218 -27.80 7.59 6.55
N ASN A 219 -28.34 8.21 7.59
CA ASN A 219 -27.69 8.37 8.88
C ASN A 219 -28.12 7.29 9.87
N TYR A 220 -27.19 6.80 10.70
CA TYR A 220 -27.55 5.96 11.84
C TYR A 220 -27.97 6.82 13.03
N TYR A 221 -29.13 6.51 13.59
CA TYR A 221 -29.70 7.20 14.73
C TYR A 221 -29.60 6.31 15.97
N TRP A 222 -28.83 6.70 17.00
CA TRP A 222 -28.87 6.19 18.39
C TRP A 222 -29.04 4.66 18.65
N LYS A 223 -28.60 3.79 17.72
CA LYS A 223 -28.76 2.30 17.62
C LYS A 223 -29.89 1.78 16.69
N THR A 224 -30.31 2.51 15.67
CA THR A 224 -31.47 2.17 14.81
C THR A 224 -31.24 1.21 13.65
N PHE A 225 -30.04 0.69 13.40
CA PHE A 225 -29.93 -0.49 12.53
C PHE A 225 -30.33 -1.75 13.29
N THR A 226 -31.59 -1.76 13.72
CA THR A 226 -32.30 -2.90 14.28
C THR A 226 -33.43 -3.23 13.32
N THR A 227 -33.66 -4.51 13.06
CA THR A 227 -34.75 -4.95 12.21
C THR A 227 -36.03 -4.98 13.02
N ASN A 228 -37.14 -4.47 12.46
CA ASN A 228 -38.44 -4.49 13.14
C ASN A 228 -39.05 -5.90 13.22
N SER A 229 -38.44 -6.90 12.57
CA SER A 229 -39.00 -8.24 12.39
C SER A 229 -38.24 -9.33 13.15
N THR A 230 -38.98 -10.37 13.57
CA THR A 230 -38.49 -11.63 14.14
C THR A 230 -37.80 -12.55 13.10
N GLY A 231 -37.65 -12.09 11.86
CA GLY A 231 -37.08 -12.83 10.72
C GLY A 231 -37.31 -12.12 9.37
N PRO A 232 -36.81 -12.69 8.26
CA PRO A 232 -37.04 -12.16 6.91
C PRO A 232 -38.50 -12.38 6.44
N ASP A 233 -38.96 -11.59 5.47
CA ASP A 233 -40.26 -11.76 4.81
C ASP A 233 -40.28 -12.98 3.86
N SER A 234 -41.42 -13.23 3.19
CA SER A 234 -41.54 -14.32 2.20
C SER A 234 -40.61 -14.18 1.00
N SER A 235 -40.05 -12.99 0.77
CA SER A 235 -39.04 -12.73 -0.26
C SER A 235 -37.62 -13.01 0.23
N GLY A 236 -37.44 -13.29 1.53
CA GLY A 236 -36.17 -13.56 2.17
C GLY A 236 -35.42 -12.32 2.64
N PHE A 237 -36.08 -11.15 2.74
CA PHE A 237 -35.44 -9.88 3.12
C PHE A 237 -35.93 -9.39 4.48
N TYR A 238 -35.01 -8.79 5.24
CA TYR A 238 -35.33 -8.15 6.52
C TYR A 238 -35.83 -6.72 6.27
N THR A 239 -36.70 -6.24 7.16
CA THR A 239 -37.18 -4.85 7.14
C THR A 239 -36.52 -4.05 8.25
N LEU A 240 -35.88 -2.95 7.86
CA LEU A 240 -35.30 -1.98 8.79
C LEU A 240 -36.40 -1.40 9.69
N ALA A 241 -36.05 -1.06 10.92
CA ALA A 241 -37.00 -0.43 11.81
C ALA A 241 -37.60 0.84 11.20
N THR A 242 -38.93 0.97 11.27
CA THR A 242 -39.64 2.18 10.85
C THR A 242 -39.20 3.35 11.71
N LEU A 243 -38.68 4.39 11.07
CA LEU A 243 -38.33 5.64 11.70
C LEU A 243 -39.61 6.28 12.28
N LYS A 244 -39.58 6.65 13.56
CA LYS A 244 -40.72 7.28 14.24
C LYS A 244 -40.31 8.67 14.74
N GLY A 245 -40.75 9.71 14.05
CA GLY A 245 -40.67 11.10 14.51
C GLY A 245 -39.24 11.62 14.71
N VAL A 246 -38.33 11.30 13.80
CA VAL A 246 -36.93 11.75 13.89
C VAL A 246 -36.75 13.04 13.10
N HIS A 247 -37.51 14.06 13.48
CA HIS A 247 -37.39 15.39 12.89
C HIS A 247 -36.18 16.16 13.46
N GLU A 248 -35.12 15.44 13.81
CA GLU A 248 -33.89 15.98 14.40
C GLU A 248 -32.69 15.53 13.57
N ALA A 249 -31.80 16.48 13.28
CA ALA A 249 -30.54 16.20 12.65
C ALA A 249 -29.77 15.13 13.45
N PRO A 250 -29.08 14.18 12.78
CA PRO A 250 -28.27 13.19 13.47
C PRO A 250 -27.22 13.90 14.34
N PRO A 251 -26.96 13.43 15.57
CA PRO A 251 -25.99 14.08 16.44
C PRO A 251 -24.62 14.14 15.75
N LYS A 252 -24.03 15.33 15.69
CA LYS A 252 -22.72 15.59 15.07
C LYS A 252 -21.64 15.72 16.16
N ASN A 253 -20.43 15.26 15.87
CA ASN A 253 -19.25 15.42 16.73
C ASN A 253 -18.69 16.85 16.62
N ALA A 254 -17.66 17.17 17.42
CA ALA A 254 -17.03 18.50 17.45
C ALA A 254 -16.44 18.96 16.09
N LYS A 255 -16.27 18.05 15.12
CA LYS A 255 -15.81 18.33 13.76
C LYS A 255 -16.95 18.38 12.74
N GLY A 256 -18.21 18.28 13.17
CA GLY A 256 -19.40 18.34 12.32
C GLY A 256 -19.83 17.01 11.69
N PHE A 257 -19.17 15.89 11.98
CA PHE A 257 -19.52 14.57 11.41
C PHE A 257 -20.54 13.81 12.28
N PRO A 258 -21.47 13.03 11.71
CA PRO A 258 -22.39 12.20 12.49
C PRO A 258 -21.67 11.28 13.49
N VAL A 259 -22.14 11.26 14.73
CA VAL A 259 -21.54 10.51 15.86
C VAL A 259 -21.59 9.00 15.63
N HIS A 260 -22.58 8.49 14.90
CA HIS A 260 -22.79 7.04 14.69
C HIS A 260 -22.42 6.55 13.28
N GLY A 261 -21.76 7.40 12.48
CA GLY A 261 -21.45 7.11 11.07
C GLY A 261 -22.67 7.23 10.15
N ALA A 262 -22.42 7.26 8.84
CA ALA A 262 -23.43 7.34 7.81
C ALA A 262 -23.07 6.41 6.64
N HIS A 263 -24.06 5.83 5.99
CA HIS A 263 -23.86 4.77 5.01
C HIS A 263 -24.55 5.09 3.68
N ALA A 264 -23.98 4.59 2.59
CA ALA A 264 -24.58 4.73 1.25
C ALA A 264 -24.97 3.36 0.70
N VAL A 265 -26.18 3.28 0.15
CA VAL A 265 -26.77 2.04 -0.39
C VAL A 265 -27.48 2.32 -1.72
N ILE A 266 -27.96 1.27 -2.37
CA ILE A 266 -28.63 1.37 -3.67
C ILE A 266 -30.11 0.96 -3.53
N ALA A 267 -31.05 1.84 -3.83
CA ALA A 267 -32.44 1.47 -4.02
C ALA A 267 -32.63 0.75 -5.37
N VAL A 268 -33.31 -0.40 -5.35
CA VAL A 268 -33.49 -1.28 -6.53
C VAL A 268 -34.94 -1.70 -6.78
N ALA A 269 -35.82 -1.50 -5.81
CA ALA A 269 -37.23 -1.83 -5.94
C ALA A 269 -38.06 -0.96 -4.98
N PHE A 270 -39.35 -0.88 -5.23
CA PHE A 270 -40.32 -0.35 -4.27
C PHE A 270 -41.62 -1.15 -4.32
N ASP A 271 -42.33 -1.18 -3.20
CA ASP A 271 -43.60 -1.88 -3.06
C ASP A 271 -44.54 -1.07 -2.16
N ASP A 272 -45.59 -0.50 -2.75
CA ASP A 272 -46.56 0.34 -2.04
C ASP A 272 -47.44 -0.45 -1.07
N SER A 273 -47.60 -1.77 -1.27
CA SER A 273 -48.29 -2.63 -0.30
C SER A 273 -47.48 -2.79 0.98
N LYS A 274 -46.14 -2.74 0.89
CA LYS A 274 -45.21 -2.76 2.02
C LYS A 274 -44.85 -1.37 2.53
N LYS A 275 -45.09 -0.33 1.74
CA LYS A 275 -44.58 1.04 1.96
C LYS A 275 -43.07 1.06 2.19
N CYS A 276 -42.33 0.33 1.36
CA CYS A 276 -40.87 0.20 1.48
C CYS A 276 -40.17 0.30 0.12
N ILE A 277 -38.93 0.79 0.14
CA ILE A 277 -37.95 0.58 -0.93
C ILE A 277 -37.05 -0.60 -0.57
N LEU A 278 -36.61 -1.39 -1.55
CA LEU A 278 -35.61 -2.44 -1.36
C LEU A 278 -34.22 -1.87 -1.62
N CYS A 279 -33.34 -2.00 -0.65
CA CYS A 279 -31.97 -1.51 -0.72
C CYS A 279 -30.98 -2.67 -0.87
N LYS A 280 -29.95 -2.48 -1.69
CA LYS A 280 -28.76 -3.33 -1.83
C LYS A 280 -27.61 -2.75 -1.01
N ASN A 281 -26.99 -3.59 -0.19
CA ASN A 281 -25.88 -3.22 0.68
C ASN A 281 -24.50 -3.61 0.08
N SER A 282 -23.41 -3.32 0.79
CA SER A 282 -22.02 -3.59 0.41
C SER A 282 -21.20 -4.29 1.51
N TRP A 283 -21.86 -5.11 2.34
CA TRP A 283 -21.23 -5.87 3.42
C TRP A 283 -20.98 -7.35 3.09
N GLY A 284 -20.95 -7.67 1.79
CA GLY A 284 -20.76 -9.03 1.28
C GLY A 284 -22.06 -9.84 1.21
N PRO A 285 -21.99 -11.04 0.61
CA PRO A 285 -23.17 -11.86 0.30
C PRO A 285 -23.74 -12.63 1.50
N ASP A 286 -23.08 -12.57 2.66
CA ASP A 286 -23.52 -13.25 3.88
C ASP A 286 -24.88 -12.71 4.34
N LYS A 287 -25.89 -13.58 4.42
CA LYS A 287 -27.25 -13.23 4.82
C LYS A 287 -27.33 -12.59 6.21
N SER A 288 -26.43 -12.94 7.12
CA SER A 288 -26.36 -12.35 8.46
C SER A 288 -25.98 -10.86 8.44
N LYS A 289 -25.42 -10.39 7.32
CA LYS A 289 -25.00 -9.01 7.09
C LYS A 289 -26.00 -8.21 6.23
N TYR A 290 -27.21 -8.74 6.04
CA TYR A 290 -28.31 -8.05 5.35
C TYR A 290 -27.89 -7.49 3.98
N PRO A 291 -27.48 -8.36 3.03
CA PRO A 291 -27.02 -7.94 1.70
C PRO A 291 -28.11 -7.16 0.94
N TRP A 292 -29.37 -7.42 1.29
CA TRP A 292 -30.54 -6.69 0.85
C TRP A 292 -31.49 -6.50 2.04
N PHE A 293 -32.16 -5.35 2.10
CA PHE A 293 -33.13 -5.05 3.16
C PHE A 293 -34.21 -4.10 2.66
N TRP A 294 -35.41 -4.24 3.20
CA TRP A 294 -36.49 -3.28 3.00
C TRP A 294 -36.29 -2.08 3.93
N MET A 295 -36.27 -0.88 3.36
CA MET A 295 -36.28 0.38 4.08
C MET A 295 -37.69 1.00 3.96
N PRO A 296 -38.40 1.22 5.09
CA PRO A 296 -39.70 1.88 5.08
C PRO A 296 -39.66 3.28 4.46
N TYR A 297 -40.71 3.68 3.76
CA TYR A 297 -40.84 5.03 3.16
C TYR A 297 -40.62 6.14 4.19
N ALA A 298 -40.97 5.92 5.46
CA ALA A 298 -40.72 6.86 6.54
C ALA A 298 -39.26 7.33 6.66
N TRP A 299 -38.27 6.56 6.18
CA TRP A 299 -36.88 7.01 6.11
C TRP A 299 -36.65 8.04 5.01
N VAL A 300 -37.27 7.84 3.85
CA VAL A 300 -37.14 8.75 2.68
C VAL A 300 -37.96 10.03 2.89
N LEU A 301 -39.10 9.91 3.58
CA LEU A 301 -39.95 11.06 3.93
C LEU A 301 -39.29 11.97 4.96
N ASP A 302 -38.45 11.42 5.83
CA ASP A 302 -37.76 12.18 6.86
C ASP A 302 -36.55 12.92 6.27
N PHE A 303 -36.67 14.25 6.23
CA PHE A 303 -35.72 15.18 5.63
C PHE A 303 -34.31 15.08 6.25
N GLU A 304 -34.18 14.67 7.50
CA GLU A 304 -32.89 14.59 8.21
C GLU A 304 -32.24 13.20 8.06
N ALA A 305 -33.05 12.19 7.73
CA ALA A 305 -32.62 10.79 7.84
C ALA A 305 -31.90 10.25 6.62
N THR A 306 -32.28 10.74 5.43
CA THR A 306 -31.71 10.36 4.14
C THR A 306 -31.38 11.60 3.33
N ASP A 307 -30.36 11.51 2.50
CA ASP A 307 -29.86 12.62 1.70
C ASP A 307 -29.12 12.09 0.46
N ASP A 308 -28.85 12.98 -0.48
CA ASP A 308 -28.09 12.77 -1.71
C ASP A 308 -28.61 11.61 -2.58
N PHE A 309 -29.86 11.70 -3.00
CA PHE A 309 -30.43 10.73 -3.95
C PHE A 309 -29.94 10.98 -5.37
N TRP A 310 -29.18 10.05 -5.92
CA TRP A 310 -28.53 10.17 -7.23
C TRP A 310 -28.76 8.96 -8.14
N THR A 311 -28.98 9.20 -9.43
CA THR A 311 -28.99 8.16 -10.49
C THR A 311 -27.92 8.43 -11.52
N ILE A 312 -27.32 7.36 -12.05
CA ILE A 312 -26.45 7.41 -13.24
C ILE A 312 -27.28 7.05 -14.48
N ARG A 313 -27.11 7.78 -15.58
CA ARG A 313 -27.72 7.55 -16.89
C ARG A 313 -26.63 7.48 -17.96
N GLY A 314 -26.90 6.78 -19.06
CA GLY A 314 -25.96 6.68 -20.18
C GLY A 314 -26.04 7.89 -21.12
N LEU A 315 -24.89 8.37 -21.59
CA LEU A 315 -24.81 9.36 -22.67
C LEU A 315 -24.92 8.69 -24.04
N SER A 316 -25.63 9.32 -24.98
CA SER A 316 -25.41 9.11 -26.41
C SER A 316 -24.06 9.72 -26.80
N SER A 317 -23.00 8.92 -26.74
CA SER A 317 -21.67 9.13 -27.36
C SER A 317 -21.10 10.57 -27.36
N GLY A 318 -20.19 10.86 -26.42
CA GLY A 318 -19.24 11.97 -26.53
C GLY A 318 -18.55 12.29 -25.19
N PRO A 319 -17.21 12.50 -25.15
CA PRO A 319 -16.52 12.91 -23.92
C PRO A 319 -16.97 14.31 -23.47
N SER A 320 -17.01 14.54 -22.15
CA SER A 320 -17.28 15.85 -21.55
C SER A 320 -16.27 16.90 -22.06
N PRO A 321 -16.71 18.12 -22.46
CA PRO A 321 -15.84 19.12 -23.12
C PRO A 321 -14.77 19.75 -22.22
N THR A 322 -14.79 19.52 -20.90
CA THR A 322 -13.77 20.05 -19.97
C THR A 322 -13.31 18.94 -19.03
N ARG A 323 -12.19 18.28 -19.38
CA ARG A 323 -11.62 17.16 -18.60
C ARG A 323 -10.74 17.67 -17.47
N LEU A 324 -10.84 17.07 -16.28
CA LEU A 324 -9.82 17.25 -15.25
C LEU A 324 -8.48 16.73 -15.79
N SER A 325 -7.47 17.60 -15.86
CA SER A 325 -6.10 17.15 -16.12
C SER A 325 -5.64 16.31 -14.93
N VAL A 326 -5.44 15.01 -15.13
CA VAL A 326 -4.78 14.14 -14.15
C VAL A 326 -3.30 14.53 -14.14
N PRO A 327 -2.76 15.06 -13.02
CA PRO A 327 -1.34 15.23 -12.87
C PRO A 327 -0.74 13.85 -12.95
N LYS A 328 0.35 13.77 -13.70
CA LYS A 328 1.30 12.67 -13.54
C LYS A 328 1.66 12.61 -12.06
N PRO A 329 2.06 11.44 -11.53
CA PRO A 329 2.69 11.40 -10.21
C PRO A 329 3.69 12.55 -10.09
N ASN A 330 4.04 12.96 -8.88
CA ASN A 330 5.38 13.51 -8.70
C ASN A 330 6.39 12.39 -8.98
N THR A 331 6.48 11.94 -10.25
CA THR A 331 7.77 11.70 -10.85
C THR A 331 8.50 12.99 -10.59
N VAL A 332 9.34 13.00 -9.55
CA VAL A 332 10.62 13.65 -9.69
C VAL A 332 11.09 13.17 -11.05
N ASN A 333 10.96 14.06 -12.04
CA ASN A 333 11.40 13.77 -13.37
C ASN A 333 12.85 13.35 -13.18
N LEU A 334 13.19 12.12 -13.54
CA LEU A 334 14.56 11.72 -13.86
C LEU A 334 15.01 12.44 -15.15
N LYS A 335 14.68 13.74 -15.27
CA LYS A 335 15.32 14.70 -16.16
C LYS A 335 16.59 15.24 -15.53
N ASP A 336 16.86 14.94 -14.26
CA ASP A 336 18.19 15.07 -13.73
C ASP A 336 19.08 14.05 -14.46
N PRO A 337 20.02 14.51 -15.33
CA PRO A 337 20.90 13.61 -16.08
C PRO A 337 21.83 12.78 -15.19
N SER A 338 21.87 13.05 -13.88
CA SER A 338 22.58 12.24 -12.90
C SER A 338 21.86 10.93 -12.55
N TYR A 339 20.68 10.62 -13.09
CA TYR A 339 20.02 9.33 -12.84
C TYR A 339 19.42 8.73 -14.11
N LYS A 340 19.54 7.41 -14.24
CA LYS A 340 18.95 6.64 -15.33
C LYS A 340 18.28 5.39 -14.79
N LEU A 341 16.95 5.35 -14.92
CA LEU A 341 16.17 4.16 -14.61
C LEU A 341 16.29 3.16 -15.76
N THR A 342 16.76 1.95 -15.44
CA THR A 342 16.96 0.87 -16.41
C THR A 342 16.14 -0.34 -15.96
N THR A 343 15.18 -0.76 -16.80
CA THR A 343 14.47 -2.03 -16.61
C THR A 343 15.32 -3.14 -17.22
N LEU A 344 15.60 -4.19 -16.45
CA LEU A 344 16.29 -5.37 -16.97
C LEU A 344 15.34 -6.12 -17.92
N PRO A 345 15.84 -6.69 -19.03
CA PRO A 345 15.00 -7.20 -20.12
C PRO A 345 14.24 -8.50 -19.80
N TRP A 346 14.34 -9.04 -18.58
CA TRP A 346 13.66 -10.27 -18.17
C TRP A 346 12.86 -10.06 -16.88
N THR A 347 11.74 -10.77 -16.77
CA THR A 347 10.87 -10.73 -15.61
C THR A 347 11.52 -11.48 -14.45
N MET A 348 11.95 -10.76 -13.42
CA MET A 348 12.64 -11.34 -12.26
C MET A 348 11.82 -11.11 -11.00
N THR A 349 11.09 -12.10 -10.48
CA THR A 349 10.29 -11.93 -9.26
C THR A 349 11.15 -12.00 -8.00
N THR A 350 11.24 -10.93 -7.20
CA THR A 350 11.93 -10.96 -5.90
C THR A 350 11.04 -11.40 -4.75
N THR A 351 11.62 -12.08 -3.77
CA THR A 351 11.01 -12.29 -2.45
C THR A 351 10.77 -10.97 -1.71
N THR A 352 9.69 -10.91 -0.94
CA THR A 352 9.38 -9.82 0.01
C THR A 352 9.36 -10.33 1.45
N SER A 353 9.93 -11.51 1.70
CA SER A 353 10.03 -12.07 3.05
C SER A 353 10.89 -11.20 3.96
N PRO A 354 10.69 -11.28 5.29
CA PRO A 354 11.58 -10.63 6.24
C PRO A 354 13.04 -10.98 5.96
N ASN A 355 13.90 -9.99 6.08
CA ASN A 355 15.32 -10.10 5.77
C ASN A 355 15.74 -10.47 4.32
N ALA A 356 14.82 -10.58 3.34
CA ALA A 356 15.13 -10.63 1.90
C ALA A 356 16.15 -9.58 1.44
N THR A 357 17.15 -9.95 0.65
CA THR A 357 18.13 -9.00 0.07
C THR A 357 18.38 -9.29 -1.40
N ILE A 358 18.89 -8.30 -2.12
CA ILE A 358 19.50 -8.49 -3.44
C ILE A 358 21.02 -8.38 -3.24
N GLY A 359 21.73 -9.47 -3.45
CA GLY A 359 23.19 -9.48 -3.38
C GLY A 359 23.77 -8.90 -4.66
N ALA A 360 24.70 -7.95 -4.55
CA ALA A 360 25.36 -7.38 -5.72
C ALA A 360 26.84 -7.10 -5.43
N VAL A 361 27.72 -7.47 -6.37
CA VAL A 361 29.17 -7.23 -6.30
C VAL A 361 29.72 -6.82 -7.66
N CYS A 362 30.65 -5.86 -7.65
CA CYS A 362 31.36 -5.39 -8.85
C CYS A 362 32.88 -5.52 -8.64
N PRO A 363 33.46 -6.74 -8.74
CA PRO A 363 34.90 -6.97 -8.52
C PRO A 363 35.83 -6.31 -9.55
N SER A 364 35.31 -5.91 -10.72
CA SER A 364 36.06 -5.31 -11.83
C SER A 364 35.11 -4.52 -12.76
N SER A 365 35.27 -4.62 -14.09
CA SER A 365 34.30 -4.12 -15.06
C SER A 365 32.96 -4.88 -15.06
N ASP A 366 32.94 -6.06 -14.46
CA ASP A 366 31.80 -6.96 -14.51
C ASP A 366 31.06 -7.00 -13.18
N THR A 367 29.73 -6.84 -13.22
CA THR A 367 28.87 -6.90 -12.05
C THR A 367 28.16 -8.24 -11.99
N ALA A 368 28.11 -8.89 -10.82
CA ALA A 368 27.17 -9.97 -10.55
C ALA A 368 26.10 -9.51 -9.56
N VAL A 369 24.87 -9.91 -9.84
CA VAL A 369 23.71 -9.72 -8.97
C VAL A 369 23.05 -11.07 -8.75
N VAL A 370 22.61 -11.34 -7.52
CA VAL A 370 21.89 -12.54 -7.11
C VAL A 370 20.67 -12.13 -6.29
N TRP A 371 19.56 -12.84 -6.46
CA TRP A 371 18.35 -12.68 -5.64
C TRP A 371 17.63 -14.01 -5.48
N ILE A 372 16.69 -14.05 -4.54
CA ILE A 372 15.83 -15.21 -4.30
C ILE A 372 14.43 -14.92 -4.84
N THR A 373 13.82 -15.91 -5.48
CA THR A 373 12.44 -15.82 -5.99
C THR A 373 11.43 -16.38 -4.99
N THR A 374 10.20 -15.88 -5.06
CA THR A 374 9.05 -16.39 -4.27
C THR A 374 8.02 -17.00 -5.21
N PRO A 375 7.35 -18.10 -4.82
CA PRO A 375 7.48 -18.83 -3.55
C PRO A 375 8.56 -19.91 -3.55
N THR A 376 9.28 -20.08 -4.66
CA THR A 376 10.15 -21.25 -4.86
C THR A 376 11.46 -21.18 -4.09
N GLY A 377 11.91 -20.02 -3.59
CA GLY A 377 13.21 -19.93 -2.92
C GLY A 377 14.39 -20.15 -3.89
N GLU A 378 14.16 -20.00 -5.19
CA GLU A 378 15.19 -20.27 -6.19
C GLU A 378 16.19 -19.11 -6.23
N LEU A 379 17.49 -19.45 -6.21
CA LEU A 379 18.57 -18.48 -6.39
C LEU A 379 18.73 -18.18 -7.88
N GLN A 380 18.49 -16.94 -8.24
CA GLN A 380 18.64 -16.44 -9.61
C GLN A 380 19.78 -15.43 -9.69
N SER A 381 20.39 -15.28 -10.86
CA SER A 381 21.52 -14.39 -11.04
C SER A 381 21.48 -13.61 -12.37
N ALA A 382 22.17 -12.48 -12.38
CA ALA A 382 22.39 -11.67 -13.57
C ALA A 382 23.82 -11.13 -13.56
N VAL A 383 24.42 -11.03 -14.74
CA VAL A 383 25.77 -10.50 -14.92
C VAL A 383 25.75 -9.36 -15.91
N TYR A 384 26.35 -8.24 -15.53
CA TYR A 384 26.66 -7.15 -16.44
C TYR A 384 28.11 -7.27 -16.89
N THR A 385 28.35 -7.15 -18.19
CA THR A 385 29.69 -7.06 -18.78
C THR A 385 29.82 -5.78 -19.59
N SER A 386 31.01 -5.16 -19.57
CA SER A 386 31.27 -3.90 -20.27
C SER A 386 31.07 -3.97 -21.79
N ASN A 387 31.26 -5.15 -22.39
CA ASN A 387 31.17 -5.37 -23.84
C ASN A 387 29.82 -5.97 -24.29
N GLY A 388 29.04 -6.55 -23.37
CA GLY A 388 27.82 -7.32 -23.68
C GLY A 388 26.55 -6.83 -22.99
N GLY A 389 26.64 -5.87 -22.07
CA GLY A 389 25.50 -5.41 -21.28
C GLY A 389 25.06 -6.44 -20.24
N TRP A 390 23.80 -6.36 -19.83
CA TRP A 390 23.19 -7.33 -18.91
C TRP A 390 22.91 -8.66 -19.62
N SER A 391 23.20 -9.76 -18.94
CA SER A 391 22.80 -11.13 -19.32
C SER A 391 22.23 -11.87 -18.09
N GLN A 392 21.14 -12.62 -18.26
CA GLN A 392 20.60 -13.46 -17.20
C GLN A 392 21.48 -14.69 -17.05
N GLY A 393 21.89 -14.99 -15.82
CA GLY A 393 22.49 -16.27 -15.49
C GLY A 393 21.40 -17.33 -15.32
N GLY A 394 21.74 -18.61 -15.51
CA GLY A 394 20.83 -19.70 -15.13
C GLY A 394 20.51 -19.69 -13.62
N GLY A 395 19.52 -20.50 -13.21
CA GLY A 395 19.29 -20.79 -11.79
C GLY A 395 20.61 -21.24 -11.17
N VAL A 396 21.01 -20.59 -10.07
CA VAL A 396 22.31 -20.83 -9.42
C VAL A 396 22.33 -22.23 -8.82
N THR A 397 21.18 -22.75 -8.37
CA THR A 397 21.02 -24.09 -7.79
C THR A 397 19.57 -24.60 -7.86
N ASP A 398 19.36 -25.93 -7.86
CA ASP A 398 18.05 -26.59 -7.62
C ASP A 398 17.67 -26.65 -6.12
N GLN A 399 18.54 -26.20 -5.22
CA GLN A 399 18.23 -26.13 -3.79
C GLN A 399 17.42 -24.87 -3.49
N HIS A 400 16.28 -25.06 -2.83
CA HIS A 400 15.43 -23.98 -2.35
C HIS A 400 16.15 -23.28 -1.19
N ALA A 401 16.68 -22.08 -1.42
CA ALA A 401 17.12 -21.20 -0.34
C ALA A 401 15.91 -20.83 0.53
N SER A 402 16.14 -20.51 1.79
CA SER A 402 15.11 -19.82 2.55
C SER A 402 14.86 -18.47 1.88
N THR A 403 13.62 -18.01 1.83
CA THR A 403 13.26 -16.74 1.17
C THR A 403 13.82 -15.48 1.87
N GLY A 404 14.71 -15.64 2.86
CA GLY A 404 15.32 -14.60 3.68
C GLY A 404 16.61 -14.01 3.07
N PRO A 405 17.65 -13.75 3.88
CA PRO A 405 18.80 -12.97 3.44
C PRO A 405 19.81 -13.78 2.59
N ILE A 406 20.44 -13.04 1.69
CA ILE A 406 21.70 -13.40 1.04
C ILE A 406 22.77 -12.35 1.35
N SER A 407 24.02 -12.76 1.35
CA SER A 407 25.17 -11.85 1.44
C SER A 407 26.18 -12.21 0.36
N MET A 408 26.71 -11.21 -0.33
CA MET A 408 27.73 -11.41 -1.34
C MET A 408 29.02 -10.68 -0.94
N LEU A 409 30.13 -11.36 -1.15
CA LEU A 409 31.46 -10.84 -0.87
C LEU A 409 32.31 -10.90 -2.14
N SER A 410 33.06 -9.83 -2.37
CA SER A 410 34.14 -9.80 -3.36
C SER A 410 35.43 -9.46 -2.64
N HIS A 411 36.38 -10.39 -2.60
CA HIS A 411 37.65 -10.21 -1.89
C HIS A 411 38.85 -10.04 -2.84
N GLY A 412 38.63 -9.95 -4.16
CA GLY A 412 39.68 -9.69 -5.15
C GLY A 412 39.14 -9.70 -6.59
N PRO A 413 39.95 -9.30 -7.59
CA PRO A 413 39.55 -9.34 -9.00
C PRO A 413 39.11 -10.75 -9.40
N GLY A 414 37.87 -10.90 -9.87
CA GLY A 414 37.30 -12.17 -10.31
C GLY A 414 36.86 -13.12 -9.18
N GLN A 415 37.06 -12.78 -7.90
CA GLN A 415 36.66 -13.62 -6.77
C GLN A 415 35.33 -13.13 -6.19
N LYS A 416 34.28 -13.94 -6.37
CA LYS A 416 32.93 -13.69 -5.85
C LYS A 416 32.54 -14.83 -4.94
N ARG A 417 31.83 -14.51 -3.85
CA ARG A 417 31.32 -15.50 -2.91
C ARG A 417 29.90 -15.17 -2.54
N LEU A 418 29.03 -16.17 -2.63
CA LEU A 418 27.66 -16.09 -2.18
C LEU A 418 27.54 -16.80 -0.83
N PHE A 419 26.83 -16.17 0.10
CA PHE A 419 26.37 -16.77 1.34
C PHE A 419 24.86 -16.70 1.37
N PHE A 420 24.22 -17.79 1.76
CA PHE A 420 22.76 -17.88 1.85
C PHE A 420 22.35 -18.84 2.96
N ILE A 421 21.07 -18.75 3.35
CA ILE A 421 20.43 -19.69 4.26
C ILE A 421 19.59 -20.63 3.38
N SER A 422 19.76 -21.93 3.57
CA SER A 422 19.00 -22.97 2.86
C SER A 422 17.62 -23.19 3.50
N ALA A 423 16.71 -23.91 2.84
CA ALA A 423 15.35 -24.14 3.34
C ALA A 423 15.31 -24.87 4.70
N ASP A 424 16.30 -25.71 5.02
CA ASP A 424 16.44 -26.38 6.33
C ASP A 424 17.19 -25.51 7.36
N ARG A 425 17.40 -24.22 7.04
CA ARG A 425 18.07 -23.22 7.87
C ARG A 425 19.55 -23.50 8.14
N ALA A 426 20.21 -24.32 7.32
CA ALA A 426 21.67 -24.38 7.29
C ALA A 426 22.26 -23.13 6.60
N VAL A 427 23.37 -22.62 7.12
CA VAL A 427 24.13 -21.52 6.50
C VAL A 427 25.12 -22.13 5.51
N GLN A 428 25.11 -21.65 4.27
CA GLN A 428 25.90 -22.20 3.18
C GLN A 428 26.70 -21.11 2.47
N THR A 429 27.82 -21.50 1.85
CA THR A 429 28.58 -20.65 0.94
C THR A 429 28.83 -21.35 -0.39
N MET A 430 28.93 -20.55 -1.45
CA MET A 430 29.16 -21.02 -2.80
C MET A 430 30.17 -20.14 -3.54
N VAL A 431 31.11 -20.81 -4.20
CA VAL A 431 32.04 -20.26 -5.20
C VAL A 431 31.83 -21.01 -6.51
N ASP A 432 31.88 -22.34 -6.41
CA ASP A 432 31.54 -23.34 -7.42
C ASP A 432 30.63 -24.41 -6.79
N TRP A 433 30.04 -25.29 -7.60
CA TRP A 433 29.19 -26.40 -7.13
C TRP A 433 30.01 -27.61 -6.67
N PRO A 434 29.63 -28.31 -5.57
CA PRO A 434 28.49 -28.08 -4.67
C PRO A 434 28.76 -27.06 -3.54
N PRO A 435 27.70 -26.50 -2.90
CA PRO A 435 27.84 -25.56 -1.79
C PRO A 435 28.55 -26.18 -0.57
N GLU A 436 29.31 -25.37 0.15
CA GLU A 436 29.96 -25.71 1.41
C GLU A 436 29.05 -25.33 2.60
N ASN A 437 28.78 -26.28 3.50
CA ASN A 437 28.00 -26.05 4.72
C ASN A 437 28.84 -25.34 5.79
N LEU A 438 28.38 -24.17 6.24
CA LEU A 438 28.97 -23.39 7.33
C LEU A 438 28.26 -23.60 8.65
N ALA A 439 26.97 -23.90 8.66
CA ALA A 439 26.24 -24.35 9.83
C ALA A 439 25.39 -25.59 9.49
N HIS A 440 25.04 -26.37 10.51
CA HIS A 440 24.10 -27.48 10.34
C HIS A 440 22.67 -26.96 10.14
N ALA A 441 21.76 -27.85 9.74
CA ALA A 441 20.33 -27.57 9.68
C ALA A 441 19.83 -26.99 11.01
N GLU A 442 18.87 -26.07 10.94
CA GLU A 442 18.32 -25.32 12.08
C GLU A 442 19.31 -24.34 12.76
N GLY A 443 20.50 -24.14 12.18
CA GLY A 443 21.56 -23.29 12.74
C GLY A 443 21.30 -21.78 12.61
N ALA A 444 20.45 -21.37 11.67
CA ALA A 444 20.01 -19.98 11.51
C ALA A 444 18.55 -19.77 11.94
N SER A 445 18.25 -18.55 12.38
CA SER A 445 16.87 -18.11 12.60
C SER A 445 16.10 -18.06 11.28
N VAL A 446 14.79 -18.33 11.33
CA VAL A 446 13.88 -18.35 10.16
C VAL A 446 13.93 -17.04 9.38
N SER A 447 14.01 -15.93 10.11
CA SER A 447 13.95 -14.56 9.61
C SER A 447 15.15 -13.75 10.08
N GLY A 448 16.22 -14.40 10.57
CA GLY A 448 17.43 -13.72 11.02
C GLY A 448 18.28 -13.20 9.88
N GLY A 449 19.11 -12.20 10.16
CA GLY A 449 20.05 -11.62 9.20
C GLY A 449 21.28 -12.48 8.93
N LEU A 450 21.91 -12.21 7.79
CA LEU A 450 23.17 -12.79 7.33
C LEU A 450 24.04 -11.67 6.75
N ALA A 451 25.29 -11.55 7.22
CA ALA A 451 26.23 -10.54 6.72
C ALA A 451 27.62 -11.15 6.54
N SER A 452 28.38 -10.66 5.55
CA SER A 452 29.75 -11.09 5.31
C SER A 452 30.67 -9.89 5.07
N VAL A 453 31.94 -10.04 5.38
CA VAL A 453 32.94 -8.98 5.27
C VAL A 453 34.32 -9.55 4.93
N SER A 454 35.14 -8.73 4.26
CA SER A 454 36.55 -9.01 4.01
C SER A 454 37.37 -7.77 4.38
N ARG A 455 38.45 -7.97 5.13
CA ARG A 455 39.39 -6.90 5.50
C ARG A 455 40.49 -6.70 4.46
N PHE A 456 40.84 -7.77 3.76
CA PHE A 456 41.91 -7.83 2.78
C PHE A 456 41.78 -9.11 1.94
N LEU A 457 42.52 -9.18 0.84
CA LEU A 457 42.53 -10.34 -0.06
C LEU A 457 42.84 -11.63 0.71
N GLY A 458 41.92 -12.61 0.63
CA GLY A 458 42.04 -13.89 1.33
C GLY A 458 41.36 -13.94 2.71
N HIS A 459 41.02 -12.80 3.32
CA HIS A 459 40.19 -12.78 4.52
C HIS A 459 38.71 -12.88 4.18
N GLU A 460 38.01 -13.82 4.80
CA GLU A 460 36.56 -13.97 4.70
C GLU A 460 35.98 -14.18 6.09
N GLU A 461 34.91 -13.45 6.40
CA GLU A 461 34.18 -13.61 7.65
C GLU A 461 32.68 -13.44 7.41
N VAL A 462 31.88 -14.29 8.06
CA VAL A 462 30.43 -14.34 7.92
C VAL A 462 29.77 -14.45 9.28
N PHE A 463 28.65 -13.75 9.45
CA PHE A 463 27.87 -13.63 10.67
C PHE A 463 26.40 -13.96 10.38
N TRP A 464 25.74 -14.69 11.27
CA TRP A 464 24.31 -14.96 11.17
C TRP A 464 23.63 -14.98 12.54
N VAL A 465 22.34 -14.66 12.56
CA VAL A 465 21.51 -14.74 13.77
C VAL A 465 21.00 -16.18 13.93
N ALA A 466 21.26 -16.79 15.08
CA ALA A 466 20.75 -18.12 15.45
C ALA A 466 19.34 -18.02 16.07
N PRO A 467 18.57 -19.12 16.13
CA PRO A 467 17.21 -19.10 16.68
C PRO A 467 17.08 -18.61 18.13
N ASN A 468 18.12 -18.80 18.96
CA ASN A 468 18.16 -18.31 20.34
C ASN A 468 18.58 -16.83 20.47
N GLY A 469 18.77 -16.12 19.35
CA GLY A 469 19.21 -14.73 19.35
C GLY A 469 20.71 -14.53 19.62
N SER A 470 21.51 -15.60 19.67
CA SER A 470 22.97 -15.48 19.57
C SER A 470 23.38 -15.08 18.15
N ILE A 471 24.53 -14.43 18.02
CA ILE A 471 25.16 -14.18 16.72
C ILE A 471 26.34 -15.13 16.61
N GLN A 472 26.27 -15.99 15.60
CA GLN A 472 27.31 -16.97 15.31
C GLN A 472 28.16 -16.46 14.14
N ALA A 473 29.44 -16.81 14.16
CA ALA A 473 30.37 -16.34 13.14
C ALA A 473 31.39 -17.40 12.75
N LYS A 474 31.88 -17.28 11.52
CA LYS A 474 32.99 -18.06 10.99
C LYS A 474 33.92 -17.15 10.22
N TYR A 475 35.23 -17.33 10.41
CA TYR A 475 36.25 -16.63 9.63
C TYR A 475 37.27 -17.61 9.06
N ARG A 476 37.97 -17.20 7.99
CA ARG A 476 39.13 -17.91 7.45
C ARG A 476 40.10 -17.00 6.73
N TYR A 477 41.31 -17.51 6.55
CA TYR A 477 42.35 -16.96 5.68
C TYR A 477 42.52 -17.92 4.49
N ALA A 478 41.70 -17.72 3.46
CA ALA A 478 41.55 -18.61 2.32
C ALA A 478 42.82 -18.68 1.46
N ASP A 479 43.56 -17.58 1.36
CA ASP A 479 44.86 -17.48 0.69
C ASP A 479 45.95 -18.33 1.37
N GLN A 480 45.79 -18.59 2.66
CA GLN A 480 46.67 -19.46 3.45
C GLN A 480 46.17 -20.91 3.52
N GLY A 481 45.11 -21.26 2.78
CA GLY A 481 44.50 -22.57 2.80
C GLY A 481 43.87 -22.94 4.15
N GLN A 482 43.52 -21.95 4.99
CA GLN A 482 42.92 -22.24 6.29
C GLN A 482 41.44 -22.61 6.16
N ASN A 483 41.03 -23.62 6.91
CA ASN A 483 39.62 -23.97 7.09
C ASN A 483 38.87 -22.90 7.89
N TRP A 484 37.54 -22.89 7.76
CA TRP A 484 36.65 -22.04 8.55
C TRP A 484 36.79 -22.30 10.05
N LYS A 485 37.01 -21.23 10.81
CA LYS A 485 37.09 -21.24 12.27
C LYS A 485 35.81 -20.66 12.85
N PRO A 486 34.98 -21.46 13.55
CA PRO A 486 33.78 -20.96 14.21
C PRO A 486 34.11 -20.23 15.50
N PHE A 487 33.29 -19.25 15.83
CA PHE A 487 33.24 -18.65 17.15
C PHE A 487 31.86 -18.03 17.40
N GLU A 488 31.47 -17.95 18.66
CA GLU A 488 30.28 -17.20 19.05
C GLU A 488 30.66 -15.71 19.09
N PHE A 489 30.01 -14.92 18.25
CA PHE A 489 30.26 -13.48 18.14
C PHE A 489 29.54 -12.71 19.25
N ALA A 490 28.29 -13.07 19.51
CA ALA A 490 27.50 -12.53 20.61
C ALA A 490 26.66 -13.65 21.26
N PRO A 491 26.57 -13.70 22.60
CA PRO A 491 25.90 -14.78 23.31
C PRO A 491 24.39 -14.79 23.08
N GLU A 492 23.73 -15.86 23.54
CA GLU A 492 22.28 -16.02 23.54
C GLU A 492 21.53 -14.76 24.02
N GLY A 493 20.44 -14.42 23.33
CA GLY A 493 19.62 -13.24 23.64
C GLY A 493 20.24 -11.89 23.27
N SER A 494 21.40 -11.84 22.61
CA SER A 494 22.03 -10.58 22.20
C SER A 494 21.29 -9.85 21.09
N ALA A 495 20.71 -10.59 20.15
CA ALA A 495 19.96 -10.07 19.00
C ALA A 495 18.50 -10.52 19.05
N HIS A 496 17.60 -9.70 18.51
CA HIS A 496 16.26 -10.17 18.19
C HIS A 496 16.37 -11.29 17.12
N PRO A 497 15.60 -12.39 17.20
CA PRO A 497 15.68 -13.48 16.21
C PRO A 497 15.41 -13.05 14.76
N ASP A 498 14.66 -11.97 14.56
CA ASP A 498 14.37 -11.37 13.24
C ASP A 498 15.31 -10.22 12.86
N SER A 499 16.34 -9.96 13.67
CA SER A 499 17.26 -8.85 13.44
C SER A 499 17.95 -8.99 12.09
N SER A 500 17.98 -7.91 11.31
CA SER A 500 18.94 -7.76 10.21
C SER A 500 20.37 -7.74 10.77
N LEU A 501 21.35 -8.06 9.94
CA LEU A 501 22.78 -7.88 10.22
C LEU A 501 23.40 -7.01 9.15
N ALA A 502 24.32 -6.13 9.56
CA ALA A 502 25.15 -5.36 8.63
C ALA A 502 26.60 -5.42 9.10
N ALA A 503 27.52 -5.73 8.17
CA ALA A 503 28.95 -5.82 8.46
C ALA A 503 29.77 -5.08 7.40
N VAL A 504 30.82 -4.39 7.83
CA VAL A 504 31.74 -3.67 6.93
C VAL A 504 33.14 -3.58 7.54
N ALA A 505 34.15 -3.56 6.69
CA ALA A 505 35.55 -3.34 7.08
C ALA A 505 36.04 -1.98 6.61
N SER A 506 36.98 -1.40 7.35
CA SER A 506 37.66 -0.19 6.92
C SER A 506 38.56 -0.44 5.72
N ALA A 507 38.78 0.60 4.91
CA ALA A 507 39.60 0.50 3.70
C ALA A 507 41.06 0.08 3.98
N ASN A 508 41.57 0.33 5.19
CA ASN A 508 42.90 -0.10 5.62
C ASN A 508 42.93 -1.52 6.23
N GLY A 509 41.80 -2.22 6.31
CA GLY A 509 41.68 -3.57 6.85
C GLY A 509 41.89 -3.69 8.36
N LYS A 510 42.03 -2.56 9.07
CA LYS A 510 42.33 -2.52 10.52
C LYS A 510 41.10 -2.45 11.41
N GLU A 511 39.92 -2.22 10.84
CA GLU A 511 38.69 -2.13 11.61
C GLU A 511 37.57 -2.90 10.93
N MET A 512 36.70 -3.51 11.72
CA MET A 512 35.43 -4.07 11.26
C MET A 512 34.31 -3.61 12.17
N PHE A 513 33.12 -3.49 11.60
CA PHE A 513 31.92 -3.08 12.30
C PHE A 513 30.83 -4.10 12.00
N VAL A 514 30.12 -4.53 13.03
CA VAL A 514 28.96 -5.42 12.91
C VAL A 514 27.82 -4.83 13.73
N TRP A 515 26.65 -4.74 13.11
CA TRP A 515 25.47 -4.07 13.66
C TRP A 515 24.25 -4.98 13.64
N TRP A 516 23.42 -4.88 14.68
CA TRP A 516 22.20 -5.64 14.83
C TRP A 516 21.18 -4.92 15.74
N THR A 517 19.95 -5.40 15.73
CA THR A 517 18.86 -4.93 16.58
C THR A 517 18.72 -5.85 17.80
N THR A 518 18.68 -5.26 18.99
CA THR A 518 18.48 -5.98 20.25
C THR A 518 17.02 -6.47 20.40
N PRO A 519 16.74 -7.46 21.26
CA PRO A 519 15.37 -7.90 21.54
C PRO A 519 14.42 -6.78 22.00
N ASP A 520 14.97 -5.74 22.62
CA ASP A 520 14.21 -4.58 23.10
C ASP A 520 13.90 -3.56 21.99
N GLY A 521 14.42 -3.74 20.77
CA GLY A 521 14.15 -2.85 19.64
C GLY A 521 15.04 -1.61 19.61
N TYR A 522 16.34 -1.79 19.89
CA TYR A 522 17.36 -0.75 19.76
C TYR A 522 18.50 -1.22 18.87
N LEU A 523 19.15 -0.29 18.16
CA LEU A 523 20.36 -0.62 17.41
C LEU A 523 21.54 -0.78 18.38
N THR A 524 22.37 -1.80 18.18
CA THR A 524 23.67 -1.93 18.82
C THR A 524 24.71 -2.46 17.83
N GLY A 525 25.98 -2.45 18.23
CA GLY A 525 27.06 -2.94 17.39
C GLY A 525 28.38 -3.14 18.11
N MET A 526 29.29 -3.84 17.44
CA MET A 526 30.66 -4.03 17.88
C MET A 526 31.64 -3.56 16.82
N ARG A 527 32.78 -3.07 17.30
CA ARG A 527 33.93 -2.69 16.50
C ARG A 527 35.11 -3.59 16.84
N TRP A 528 35.70 -4.18 15.82
CA TRP A 528 36.99 -4.85 15.90
C TRP A 528 38.10 -3.89 15.51
N VAL A 529 39.26 -3.96 16.17
CA VAL A 529 40.42 -3.13 15.87
C VAL A 529 41.70 -3.97 15.83
N ASP A 530 42.52 -3.72 14.82
CA ASP A 530 43.91 -4.15 14.71
C ASP A 530 44.85 -2.97 14.95
N ASP A 531 45.37 -2.86 16.18
CA ASP A 531 46.36 -1.85 16.55
C ASP A 531 47.82 -2.33 16.37
N GLY A 532 48.02 -3.53 15.79
CA GLY A 532 49.32 -4.18 15.62
C GLY A 532 49.83 -4.92 16.86
N THR A 533 49.14 -4.85 18.01
CA THR A 533 49.52 -5.53 19.26
C THR A 533 48.41 -6.35 19.89
N ASN A 534 47.15 -5.93 19.72
CA ASN A 534 45.98 -6.59 20.28
C ASN A 534 44.85 -6.63 19.24
N LEU A 535 44.17 -7.77 19.16
CA LEU A 535 43.00 -7.99 18.29
C LEU A 535 41.80 -8.27 19.17
N TRP A 536 40.85 -7.34 19.28
CA TRP A 536 39.66 -7.55 20.10
C TRP A 536 38.44 -6.84 19.52
N TRP A 537 37.27 -7.38 19.85
CA TRP A 537 35.98 -6.73 19.64
C TRP A 537 35.63 -5.89 20.87
N ARG A 538 35.13 -4.68 20.66
CA ARG A 538 34.48 -3.86 21.70
C ARG A 538 33.10 -3.47 21.26
N ARG A 539 32.17 -3.47 22.22
CA ARG A 539 30.84 -2.88 22.06
C ARG A 539 30.98 -1.37 21.82
N LEU A 540 30.23 -0.87 20.86
CA LEU A 540 30.06 0.56 20.61
C LEU A 540 28.95 1.09 21.52
N THR A 541 29.19 2.21 22.18
CA THR A 541 28.24 2.86 23.08
C THR A 541 28.04 4.31 22.69
N GLY A 542 26.82 4.82 22.88
CA GLY A 542 26.50 6.21 22.59
C GLY A 542 24.99 6.47 22.59
N ASN A 543 24.62 7.73 22.34
CA ASN A 543 23.21 8.16 22.39
C ASN A 543 22.33 7.49 21.33
N PHE A 544 22.92 6.95 20.25
CA PHE A 544 22.18 6.22 19.22
C PHE A 544 21.40 5.01 19.77
N GLU A 545 21.87 4.40 20.88
CA GLU A 545 21.19 3.26 21.53
C GLU A 545 19.85 3.68 22.18
N THR A 546 19.54 4.97 22.28
CA THR A 546 18.25 5.47 22.80
C THR A 546 17.18 5.60 21.70
N LYS A 547 17.57 5.59 20.43
CA LYS A 547 16.66 5.69 19.30
C LYS A 547 16.06 4.32 19.00
N SER A 548 14.76 4.28 18.74
CA SER A 548 14.09 3.02 18.44
C SER A 548 14.61 2.40 17.14
N ALA A 549 14.55 1.07 17.07
CA ALA A 549 14.88 0.30 15.89
C ALA A 549 13.79 -0.74 15.64
N VAL A 550 13.34 -0.84 14.40
CA VAL A 550 12.42 -1.91 13.99
C VAL A 550 13.13 -3.25 14.06
N LYS A 551 12.55 -4.20 14.80
CA LYS A 551 13.16 -5.49 15.13
C LYS A 551 13.53 -6.34 13.92
N ASN A 552 12.70 -6.28 12.88
CA ASN A 552 12.91 -6.90 11.57
C ASN A 552 13.24 -5.87 10.48
N GLY A 553 13.59 -4.64 10.87
CA GLY A 553 13.95 -3.57 9.97
C GLY A 553 15.38 -3.71 9.47
N ARG A 554 15.66 -3.05 8.35
CA ARG A 554 16.98 -3.11 7.71
C ARG A 554 17.99 -2.21 8.39
N ILE A 555 19.21 -2.71 8.38
CA ILE A 555 20.40 -2.00 8.81
C ILE A 555 21.32 -1.90 7.60
N ALA A 556 21.74 -0.70 7.25
CA ALA A 556 22.75 -0.47 6.23
C ALA A 556 23.98 0.15 6.87
N THR A 557 25.16 -0.26 6.44
CA THR A 557 26.41 0.33 6.93
C THR A 557 27.40 0.52 5.79
N VAL A 558 28.19 1.57 5.88
CA VAL A 558 29.17 1.96 4.86
C VAL A 558 30.39 2.58 5.56
N VAL A 559 31.56 2.42 4.95
CA VAL A 559 32.80 3.03 5.44
C VAL A 559 33.36 4.00 4.41
N GLN A 560 33.73 5.18 4.91
CA GLN A 560 34.50 6.18 4.19
C GLN A 560 35.86 6.35 4.90
N GLY A 561 36.91 5.76 4.33
CA GLY A 561 38.24 5.71 4.96
C GLY A 561 38.23 4.93 6.26
N ILE A 562 38.21 5.63 7.40
CA ILE A 562 38.10 5.07 8.77
C ILE A 562 36.80 5.46 9.47
N THR A 563 35.90 6.18 8.79
CA THR A 563 34.61 6.58 9.35
C THR A 563 33.57 5.55 8.96
N CYS A 564 32.94 4.91 9.93
CA CYS A 564 31.82 4.00 9.69
C CYS A 564 30.51 4.73 9.94
N SER A 565 29.58 4.67 8.99
CA SER A 565 28.20 5.13 9.19
C SER A 565 27.26 3.94 9.18
N VAL A 566 26.27 3.97 10.06
CA VAL A 566 25.19 2.98 10.14
C VAL A 566 23.85 3.69 10.09
N TYR A 567 22.90 3.06 9.41
CA TYR A 567 21.56 3.56 9.16
C TYR A 567 20.54 2.49 9.49
N TRP A 568 19.41 2.88 10.08
CA TRP A 568 18.33 1.96 10.44
C TRP A 568 16.98 2.67 10.50
N PHE A 569 15.91 1.88 10.48
CA PHE A 569 14.55 2.40 10.61
C PHE A 569 14.10 2.53 12.06
N GLY A 570 13.53 3.70 12.37
CA GLY A 570 12.75 3.92 13.59
C GLY A 570 11.35 3.32 13.48
N THR A 571 10.72 3.08 14.64
CA THR A 571 9.41 2.43 14.72
C THR A 571 8.26 3.25 14.14
N ASN A 572 8.43 4.56 13.91
CA ASN A 572 7.43 5.40 13.26
C ASN A 572 7.79 5.73 11.80
N GLY A 573 8.73 5.00 11.20
CA GLY A 573 9.18 5.26 9.83
C GLY A 573 10.22 6.38 9.72
N GLU A 574 10.92 6.70 10.80
CA GLU A 574 12.15 7.49 10.76
C GLU A 574 13.28 6.72 10.06
N VAL A 575 14.25 7.45 9.50
CA VAL A 575 15.54 6.89 9.09
C VAL A 575 16.62 7.54 9.94
N PHE A 576 17.24 6.75 10.81
CA PHE A 576 18.27 7.23 11.73
C PHE A 576 19.67 6.97 11.20
N GLN A 577 20.63 7.73 11.73
CA GLN A 577 22.06 7.58 11.45
C GLN A 577 22.85 7.54 12.76
N ALA A 578 23.93 6.76 12.75
CA ALA A 578 25.01 6.90 13.70
C ALA A 578 26.35 6.81 12.96
N VAL A 579 27.33 7.58 13.42
CA VAL A 579 28.65 7.68 12.81
C VAL A 579 29.70 7.35 13.85
N CYS A 580 30.56 6.39 13.53
CA CYS A 580 31.73 6.04 14.33
C CYS A 580 32.98 6.66 13.71
N ARG A 581 33.70 7.48 14.48
CA ARG A 581 35.03 8.00 14.13
C ARG A 581 36.03 7.66 15.23
N GLY A 582 36.95 6.75 14.93
CA GLY A 582 37.97 6.32 15.89
C GLY A 582 37.40 5.65 17.15
N GLY A 583 36.20 5.06 17.07
CA GLY A 583 35.48 4.47 18.21
C GLY A 583 34.47 5.40 18.89
N THR A 584 34.51 6.70 18.63
CA THR A 584 33.53 7.66 19.16
C THR A 584 32.27 7.66 18.30
N MET A 585 31.11 7.56 18.95
CA MET A 585 29.80 7.52 18.31
C MET A 585 29.10 8.87 18.38
N THR A 586 28.53 9.30 17.25
CA THR A 586 27.59 10.43 17.16
C THR A 586 26.33 10.00 16.43
N ASP A 587 25.16 10.38 16.92
CA ASP A 587 23.87 10.07 16.32
C ASP A 587 23.26 11.24 15.55
N GLY A 588 22.33 10.94 14.65
CA GLY A 588 21.61 11.91 13.85
C GLY A 588 20.37 11.30 13.19
N ASP A 589 19.61 12.15 12.53
CA ASP A 589 18.40 11.78 11.80
C ASP A 589 18.61 12.06 10.31
N VAL A 590 18.36 11.06 9.46
CA VAL A 590 18.37 11.21 8.00
C VAL A 590 17.00 11.68 7.50
N ALA A 591 15.94 11.11 8.07
CA ALA A 591 14.56 11.48 7.76
C ALA A 591 13.67 11.33 8.99
N GLY A 592 12.71 12.24 9.13
CA GLY A 592 11.76 12.25 10.25
C GLY A 592 10.70 11.13 10.18
N PRO A 593 9.69 11.14 11.06
CA PRO A 593 8.65 10.12 11.09
C PRO A 593 7.88 10.03 9.77
N ARG A 594 7.43 8.81 9.43
CA ARG A 594 6.63 8.46 8.25
C ARG A 594 7.32 8.68 6.90
N TRP A 595 8.65 8.72 6.88
CA TRP A 595 9.43 8.84 5.64
C TRP A 595 9.82 7.51 5.03
N ALA A 596 9.76 6.41 5.79
CA ALA A 596 10.19 5.11 5.33
C ALA A 596 9.16 4.00 5.58
N ARG A 597 9.11 3.07 4.63
CA ARG A 597 8.45 1.77 4.75
C ARG A 597 9.41 0.80 5.45
N VAL A 598 9.19 0.62 6.76
CA VAL A 598 10.17 -0.04 7.65
C VAL A 598 10.41 -1.53 7.41
N ASP A 599 9.51 -2.18 6.67
CA ASP A 599 9.56 -3.59 6.27
C ASP A 599 10.23 -3.81 4.90
N SER A 600 10.78 -2.76 4.30
CA SER A 600 11.40 -2.78 2.97
C SER A 600 12.91 -2.58 3.05
N GLY A 601 13.60 -2.59 1.91
CA GLY A 601 15.06 -2.46 1.87
C GLY A 601 15.59 -1.08 2.31
N LEU A 602 16.82 -1.08 2.83
CA LEU A 602 17.65 0.09 3.14
C LEU A 602 19.07 -0.22 2.67
N VAL A 603 19.68 0.69 1.91
CA VAL A 603 21.07 0.57 1.46
C VAL A 603 21.80 1.91 1.63
N ALA A 604 23.09 1.84 1.89
CA ALA A 604 23.97 3.00 1.97
C ALA A 604 25.18 2.76 1.06
N VAL A 605 25.55 3.78 0.28
CA VAL A 605 26.60 3.69 -0.74
C VAL A 605 27.59 4.84 -0.56
N GLU A 606 28.88 4.51 -0.59
CA GLU A 606 29.95 5.52 -0.61
C GLU A 606 30.15 6.00 -2.04
N ARG A 607 30.19 7.32 -2.22
CA ARG A 607 30.35 7.98 -3.51
C ARG A 607 31.37 9.11 -3.39
N GLY A 608 32.64 8.82 -3.71
CA GLY A 608 33.65 9.85 -3.93
C GLY A 608 33.86 10.79 -2.75
N GLY A 609 33.68 10.28 -1.52
CA GLY A 609 33.78 11.04 -0.29
C GLY A 609 32.45 11.50 0.31
N GLU A 610 31.32 11.12 -0.28
CA GLU A 610 29.98 11.33 0.27
C GLU A 610 29.28 9.99 0.50
N THR A 611 28.17 10.02 1.24
CA THR A 611 27.31 8.85 1.43
C THR A 611 25.91 9.16 0.90
N ASP A 612 25.43 8.25 0.09
CA ASP A 612 24.07 8.23 -0.44
C ASP A 612 23.29 7.12 0.29
N VAL A 613 22.13 7.47 0.85
CA VAL A 613 21.28 6.54 1.61
C VAL A 613 19.97 6.37 0.89
N VAL A 614 19.60 5.14 0.56
CA VAL A 614 18.43 4.82 -0.27
C VAL A 614 17.51 3.85 0.46
N TRP A 615 16.21 4.15 0.44
CA TRP A 615 15.16 3.34 1.08
C TRP A 615 13.87 3.38 0.28
N VAL A 616 12.88 2.60 0.70
CA VAL A 616 11.53 2.65 0.12
C VAL A 616 10.65 3.60 0.94
N GLY A 617 10.11 4.63 0.30
CA GLY A 617 9.18 5.59 0.89
C GLY A 617 7.82 4.99 1.23
N PRO A 618 6.98 5.68 2.02
CA PRO A 618 5.64 5.20 2.40
C PRO A 618 4.69 5.05 1.21
N ASP A 619 4.95 5.80 0.13
CA ASP A 619 4.22 5.80 -1.14
C ASP A 619 4.78 4.76 -2.14
N ASN A 620 5.65 3.87 -1.67
CA ASN A 620 6.38 2.89 -2.48
C ASN A 620 7.24 3.51 -3.61
N SER A 621 7.72 4.74 -3.42
CA SER A 621 8.82 5.30 -4.22
C SER A 621 10.17 4.87 -3.66
N LEU A 622 11.22 4.85 -4.48
CA LEU A 622 12.60 4.74 -4.02
C LEU A 622 13.06 6.13 -3.58
N CYS A 623 13.38 6.34 -2.31
CA CYS A 623 13.84 7.62 -1.75
C CYS A 623 15.37 7.60 -1.56
N LEU A 624 16.02 8.75 -1.79
CA LEU A 624 17.45 8.97 -1.62
C LEU A 624 17.71 10.24 -0.81
N VAL A 625 18.69 10.19 0.10
CA VAL A 625 19.39 11.36 0.63
C VAL A 625 20.86 11.31 0.22
N ARG A 626 21.38 12.41 -0.31
CA ARG A 626 22.82 12.64 -0.50
C ARG A 626 23.36 13.46 0.67
N GLY A 627 24.32 12.93 1.43
CA GLY A 627 24.95 13.65 2.55
C GLY A 627 23.94 14.10 3.62
N GLN A 628 23.89 15.40 3.92
CA GLN A 628 22.89 16.01 4.84
C GLN A 628 21.77 16.76 4.10
N GLY A 629 21.51 16.40 2.85
CA GLY A 629 20.43 16.97 2.06
C GLY A 629 19.03 16.48 2.49
N ASN A 630 18.00 17.06 1.87
CA ASN A 630 16.63 16.59 2.05
C ASN A 630 16.39 15.31 1.24
N PRO A 631 15.53 14.39 1.73
CA PRO A 631 15.17 13.22 0.95
C PRO A 631 14.46 13.57 -0.35
N THR A 632 14.79 12.84 -1.41
CA THR A 632 14.27 13.01 -2.76
C THR A 632 13.83 11.66 -3.32
N ALA A 633 12.68 11.61 -3.98
CA ALA A 633 12.26 10.39 -4.68
C ALA A 633 13.06 10.19 -5.98
N LEU A 634 13.62 9.00 -6.18
CA LEU A 634 14.29 8.51 -7.38
C LEU A 634 13.34 7.85 -8.37
N THR A 635 12.18 7.38 -7.92
CA THR A 635 11.14 6.79 -8.77
C THR A 635 9.80 7.46 -8.49
N GLY A 636 8.83 7.28 -9.37
CA GLY A 636 7.45 7.62 -9.06
C GLY A 636 6.91 6.79 -7.88
N SER A 637 5.84 7.30 -7.27
CA SER A 637 5.04 6.57 -6.29
C SER A 637 4.51 5.25 -6.90
N GLY A 638 4.51 4.18 -6.11
CA GLY A 638 4.01 2.86 -6.52
C GLY A 638 4.94 2.08 -7.44
N GLU A 639 6.12 2.62 -7.80
CA GLU A 639 7.06 1.93 -8.68
C GLU A 639 7.79 0.77 -8.00
N VAL A 640 8.05 0.87 -6.70
CA VAL A 640 8.71 -0.18 -5.91
C VAL A 640 7.65 -1.09 -5.31
N LYS A 641 7.89 -2.39 -5.22
CA LYS A 641 7.00 -3.30 -4.50
C LYS A 641 7.05 -3.00 -3.00
N ALA A 642 5.90 -2.98 -2.35
CA ALA A 642 5.81 -3.10 -0.90
C ALA A 642 6.66 -4.28 -0.40
N GLY A 643 7.58 -4.03 0.53
CA GLY A 643 8.46 -5.04 1.13
C GLY A 643 9.61 -5.42 0.21
N SER A 644 9.84 -4.67 -0.88
CA SER A 644 10.92 -4.95 -1.81
C SER A 644 12.26 -4.92 -1.08
N PRO A 645 13.10 -5.95 -1.29
CA PRO A 645 14.51 -5.84 -0.93
C PRO A 645 15.17 -4.77 -1.78
N LEU A 646 16.23 -4.17 -1.24
CA LEU A 646 17.13 -3.31 -2.00
C LEU A 646 18.50 -3.98 -2.07
N GLY A 647 19.18 -3.80 -3.19
CA GLY A 647 20.60 -4.14 -3.36
C GLY A 647 21.32 -2.96 -3.99
N ALA A 648 22.60 -2.78 -3.69
CA ALA A 648 23.39 -1.72 -4.30
C ALA A 648 24.80 -2.19 -4.60
N PHE A 649 25.39 -1.63 -5.66
CA PHE A 649 26.78 -1.84 -6.01
C PHE A 649 27.37 -0.60 -6.66
N THR A 650 28.65 -0.33 -6.40
CA THR A 650 29.41 0.74 -7.02
C THR A 650 30.06 0.27 -8.32
N ARG A 651 30.13 1.16 -9.31
CA ARG A 651 30.83 1.00 -10.59
C ARG A 651 32.05 1.95 -10.64
N MET A 652 32.90 1.79 -11.65
CA MET A 652 34.04 2.69 -11.84
C MET A 652 33.61 4.18 -11.93
N LYS A 653 34.43 5.08 -11.37
CA LYS A 653 34.29 6.56 -11.40
C LYS A 653 33.20 7.18 -10.50
N GLY A 654 32.80 6.52 -9.41
CA GLY A 654 31.86 7.10 -8.44
C GLY A 654 30.38 6.98 -8.84
N GLN A 655 30.08 6.14 -9.82
CA GLN A 655 28.71 5.77 -10.18
C GLN A 655 28.28 4.56 -9.35
N TYR A 656 26.99 4.43 -9.05
CA TYR A 656 26.45 3.23 -8.43
C TYR A 656 25.08 2.91 -8.99
N SER A 657 24.62 1.69 -8.76
CA SER A 657 23.27 1.29 -9.10
C SER A 657 22.56 0.77 -7.86
N VAL A 658 21.25 1.05 -7.77
CA VAL A 658 20.36 0.47 -6.77
C VAL A 658 19.36 -0.43 -7.48
N LEU A 659 19.26 -1.68 -7.01
CA LEU A 659 18.31 -2.68 -7.47
C LEU A 659 17.12 -2.77 -6.52
N PHE A 660 15.94 -3.00 -7.08
CA PHE A 660 14.70 -3.18 -6.34
C PHE A 660 13.72 -4.03 -7.15
N GLY A 661 12.77 -4.69 -6.50
CA GLY A 661 11.61 -5.30 -7.13
C GLY A 661 10.53 -4.24 -7.39
N ASP A 662 10.04 -4.16 -8.62
CA ASP A 662 8.89 -3.33 -8.96
C ASP A 662 7.58 -3.98 -8.53
N TRP A 663 6.47 -3.28 -8.66
CA TRP A 663 5.15 -3.77 -8.24
C TRP A 663 4.69 -5.06 -8.95
N GLU A 664 5.19 -5.36 -10.16
CA GLU A 664 4.94 -6.63 -10.85
C GLU A 664 5.86 -7.75 -10.32
N GLY A 665 6.75 -7.40 -9.39
CA GLY A 665 7.77 -8.24 -8.81
C GLY A 665 9.09 -8.17 -9.55
N ARG A 666 9.20 -7.49 -10.71
CA ARG A 666 10.38 -7.49 -11.60
C ARG A 666 11.55 -6.74 -10.97
N VAL A 667 12.75 -7.32 -10.98
CA VAL A 667 13.97 -6.58 -10.63
C VAL A 667 14.23 -5.46 -11.64
N ARG A 668 14.27 -4.22 -11.15
CA ARG A 668 14.70 -3.02 -11.86
C ARG A 668 15.94 -2.44 -11.20
N LEU A 669 16.63 -1.55 -11.91
CA LEU A 669 17.72 -0.77 -11.31
C LEU A 669 17.64 0.71 -11.68
N VAL A 670 18.04 1.56 -10.74
CA VAL A 670 18.36 2.97 -11.01
C VAL A 670 19.88 3.10 -11.03
N ASP A 671 20.43 3.56 -12.16
CA ASP A 671 21.82 3.99 -12.27
C ASP A 671 21.92 5.43 -11.76
N CYS A 672 22.66 5.63 -10.67
CA CYS A 672 23.05 6.93 -10.15
C CYS A 672 24.39 7.32 -10.78
N LEU A 673 24.31 8.21 -11.75
CA LEU A 673 25.41 8.86 -12.45
C LEU A 673 25.87 10.10 -11.64
N ASN A 674 27.08 10.58 -11.93
CA ASN A 674 27.78 11.62 -11.15
C ASN A 674 26.91 12.83 -10.81
#